data_AF-A0A1L9VFU2-F1
#
_entry.id   AF-A0A1L9VFU2-F1
#
_cell.length_a   1.000
_cell.length_b   1.000
_cell.length_c   1.000
_cell.angle_alpha   90.00
_cell.angle_beta   90.00
_cell.angle_gamma   90.00
#
_symmetry.space_group_name_H-M   'P 1'
#
loop_
_entity.id
_entity.type
_entity.pdbx_description
1 polymer ?
#
loop_
_entity_poly.entity_id
_entity_poly.type
_entity_poly.pdbx_seq_one_letter_code
_entity_poly.pdbx_strand_id
1 'polypeptide(L)'
;MATATVELPYLSSHYSISESTLSTLTQAPTVELVNQLLEAITNKAHENDELKSDKLRLEVELENAVRSTDSKIKVLKNSVEKGHVEVEETRKKLHESENARSSLESEIATLKSSSTSNESEASSLKSRISSLEASNRDTLSLLESKTAAYDKLAEELSTQHKKTIELRRELSTAEQNLQSANSSTASTRFREQSLQQELELTKKNNEWFETELKTKSAEYLKFRKEKSARISELQRENEEANANIDFMRRSENNLKSRLDEVEQRYEESLSSIHQLKEEAIQAAESFRIELDSANRLAELQGNSAGTAKQRVQECQLALEKAKDGAAEEISRLRVEIETEHSDKEAAERRVAELEMTVSQLESEGPVSRRSMSPAPRGLNGGPSTPVRSGTPVGAFSPRTSRTKGGLTLTQMYTEYDKMRSLLAAEQKNSQELRSTLDEMVQDLESSKPEIDELRADHARLENAVVEMSNILESAGKERDDATKGARKWQGQVEGLAREGDILRQQLRDLSSQVKVLVLEVAFMKEGEAYDREELEKIARNEIDESTAELSPTGRFISRNLTTFKDLYDLQEQNVTLRRMLRELGDKMEGAEAREQDAVRQQEQEELKELRIRVQTYRDEIANLVAQTKSYVKERDTFRSMLTRRRQTVGGDSSAFSQSVPLGAVPPGAEDQSGPDYAELLRKVQAHFDNFREESATDHTALKQQVNELSRKNSELMSEISRSSSQLAAASQRAELLQSNFSMLKSENSELQKRYGTLFENANRQDLRTQQAAEDLVEAKGLVDSLQRESANLKAEKELWKSIERRLIEDNETLRNERSRLDGLNANLQTMMNERDHTDSENRRRLQLSVETLDSELQSTKRKLNDEVEESKKAGLRREYEHEQSQKRIDDLVTSLSSVREELVATKTTRDHLQTRVDELTVEFRSAEERLQVLQSKKPSISAAAPAEAPASSG
;
A
#
# COMPACT_ATOMS: atom_id res chain seq x y z
N MET A 1 -158.49 -157.26 122.48
CA MET A 1 -159.41 -158.34 122.91
C MET A 1 -160.25 -158.91 121.78
N ALA A 2 -160.43 -158.22 120.64
CA ALA A 2 -161.29 -158.70 119.58
C ALA A 2 -160.78 -160.00 118.93
N THR A 3 -161.68 -160.99 118.88
CA THR A 3 -161.72 -162.07 117.90
C THR A 3 -161.36 -161.58 116.51
N ALA A 4 -160.51 -162.33 115.79
CA ALA A 4 -160.16 -162.00 114.41
C ALA A 4 -161.38 -162.12 113.50
N THR A 5 -162.02 -160.99 113.22
CA THR A 5 -163.01 -160.85 112.16
C THR A 5 -162.28 -160.94 110.83
N VAL A 6 -162.43 -162.07 110.15
CA VAL A 6 -162.05 -162.17 108.73
C VAL A 6 -162.92 -161.16 107.98
N GLU A 7 -162.32 -160.15 107.36
CA GLU A 7 -163.08 -159.20 106.54
C GLU A 7 -163.41 -159.81 105.18
N LEU A 8 -164.50 -160.58 105.21
CA LEU A 8 -165.14 -161.18 104.04
C LEU A 8 -165.42 -160.17 102.91
N PRO A 9 -165.88 -158.91 103.15
CA PRO A 9 -166.13 -157.97 102.05
C PRO A 9 -164.84 -157.52 101.34
N TYR A 10 -163.75 -157.31 102.10
CA TYR A 10 -162.45 -156.96 101.51
C TYR A 10 -161.89 -158.11 100.69
N LEU A 11 -161.86 -159.33 101.24
CA LEU A 11 -161.41 -160.53 100.51
C LEU A 11 -162.30 -160.82 99.29
N SER A 12 -163.61 -160.59 99.40
CA SER A 12 -164.57 -160.74 98.30
C SER A 12 -164.24 -159.83 97.13
N SER A 13 -164.08 -158.51 97.38
CA SER A 13 -163.75 -157.55 96.32
C SER A 13 -162.34 -157.74 95.75
N HIS A 14 -161.35 -158.02 96.60
CA HIS A 14 -159.94 -158.05 96.19
C HIS A 14 -159.56 -159.35 95.45
N TYR A 15 -160.24 -160.46 95.74
CA TYR A 15 -160.02 -161.76 95.08
C TYR A 15 -161.20 -162.20 94.19
N SER A 16 -162.26 -161.39 94.05
CA SER A 16 -163.43 -161.68 93.18
C SER A 16 -164.21 -162.96 93.53
N ILE A 17 -164.30 -163.29 94.83
CA ILE A 17 -165.11 -164.42 95.36
C ILE A 17 -166.35 -163.84 96.05
N SER A 18 -167.51 -164.51 96.02
CA SER A 18 -168.69 -163.98 96.71
C SER A 18 -168.55 -164.03 98.24
N GLU A 19 -169.06 -163.00 98.91
CA GLU A 19 -168.99 -162.90 100.38
C GLU A 19 -169.74 -164.06 101.08
N SER A 20 -170.77 -164.60 100.42
CA SER A 20 -171.51 -165.79 100.87
C SER A 20 -170.67 -167.07 100.91
N THR A 21 -169.79 -167.31 99.93
CA THR A 21 -168.89 -168.48 99.94
C THR A 21 -167.81 -168.33 101.00
N LEU A 22 -167.23 -167.14 101.16
CA LEU A 22 -166.28 -166.84 102.25
C LEU A 22 -166.93 -167.01 103.65
N SER A 23 -168.20 -166.65 103.81
CA SER A 23 -168.95 -166.86 105.05
C SER A 23 -169.24 -168.34 105.34
N THR A 24 -169.54 -169.15 104.32
CA THR A 24 -169.72 -170.60 104.52
C THR A 24 -168.38 -171.28 104.81
N LEU A 25 -167.29 -170.84 104.18
CA LEU A 25 -165.93 -171.34 104.44
C LEU A 25 -165.53 -171.23 105.93
N THR A 26 -165.98 -170.19 106.62
CA THR A 26 -165.68 -169.95 108.05
C THR A 26 -166.63 -170.67 109.02
N GLN A 27 -167.79 -171.16 108.56
CA GLN A 27 -168.76 -171.87 109.41
C GLN A 27 -168.80 -173.40 109.17
N ALA A 28 -168.58 -173.85 107.93
CA ALA A 28 -168.57 -175.27 107.53
C ALA A 28 -167.74 -175.47 106.25
N PRO A 29 -166.41 -175.70 106.36
CA PRO A 29 -165.54 -175.81 105.18
C PRO A 29 -165.72 -177.13 104.44
N THR A 30 -165.90 -177.05 103.11
CA THR A 30 -165.73 -178.17 102.17
C THR A 30 -164.52 -177.92 101.27
N VAL A 31 -163.97 -179.00 100.69
CA VAL A 31 -162.70 -178.95 99.93
C VAL A 31 -162.78 -178.05 98.70
N GLU A 32 -163.91 -178.05 97.97
CA GLU A 32 -164.13 -177.18 96.80
C GLU A 32 -164.14 -175.69 97.17
N LEU A 33 -164.71 -175.36 98.33
CA LEU A 33 -164.80 -173.99 98.85
C LEU A 33 -163.42 -173.44 99.24
N VAL A 34 -162.52 -174.27 99.77
CA VAL A 34 -161.12 -173.89 100.04
C VAL A 34 -160.33 -173.70 98.75
N ASN A 35 -160.54 -174.58 97.75
CA ASN A 35 -159.84 -174.49 96.47
C ASN A 35 -160.18 -173.22 95.69
N GLN A 36 -161.46 -172.81 95.67
CA GLN A 36 -161.86 -171.53 95.06
C GLN A 36 -161.16 -170.32 95.71
N LEU A 37 -160.95 -170.34 97.04
CA LEU A 37 -160.20 -169.30 97.72
C LEU A 37 -158.73 -169.24 97.27
N LEU A 38 -158.08 -170.41 97.21
CA LEU A 38 -156.67 -170.50 96.83
C LEU A 38 -156.45 -170.11 95.36
N GLU A 39 -157.32 -170.54 94.45
CA GLU A 39 -157.25 -170.25 93.02
C GLU A 39 -157.33 -168.74 92.73
N ALA A 40 -158.25 -168.05 93.40
CA ALA A 40 -158.39 -166.60 93.29
C ALA A 40 -157.18 -165.83 93.87
N ILE A 41 -156.61 -166.32 94.98
CA ILE A 41 -155.38 -165.76 95.56
C ILE A 41 -154.20 -165.91 94.59
N THR A 42 -154.05 -167.06 93.90
CA THR A 42 -153.02 -167.22 92.86
C THR A 42 -153.22 -166.27 91.68
N ASN A 43 -154.45 -166.10 91.19
CA ASN A 43 -154.72 -165.20 90.07
C ASN A 43 -154.33 -163.75 90.39
N LYS A 44 -154.69 -163.25 91.59
CA LYS A 44 -154.36 -161.87 91.96
C LYS A 44 -152.91 -161.66 92.40
N ALA A 45 -152.18 -162.72 92.74
CA ALA A 45 -150.73 -162.67 92.90
C ALA A 45 -150.03 -162.45 91.54
N HIS A 46 -150.40 -163.22 90.51
CA HIS A 46 -149.82 -163.07 89.16
C HIS A 46 -150.04 -161.67 88.57
N GLU A 47 -151.25 -161.13 88.65
CA GLU A 47 -151.60 -159.81 88.12
C GLU A 47 -150.77 -158.65 88.77
N ASN A 48 -150.37 -158.82 90.04
CA ASN A 48 -149.56 -157.84 90.78
C ASN A 48 -148.07 -157.93 90.41
N ASP A 49 -147.58 -159.11 90.04
CA ASP A 49 -146.19 -159.28 89.60
C ASP A 49 -145.98 -158.83 88.15
N GLU A 50 -146.98 -158.99 87.26
CA GLU A 50 -146.95 -158.39 85.91
C GLU A 50 -146.85 -156.86 85.98
N LEU A 51 -147.72 -156.20 86.76
CA LEU A 51 -147.73 -154.73 86.92
C LEU A 51 -146.41 -154.17 87.47
N LYS A 52 -145.71 -154.90 88.35
CA LYS A 52 -144.37 -154.50 88.82
C LYS A 52 -143.33 -154.56 87.70
N SER A 53 -143.42 -155.54 86.80
CA SER A 53 -142.46 -155.72 85.71
C SER A 53 -142.56 -154.58 84.67
N ASP A 54 -143.77 -154.19 84.29
CA ASP A 54 -144.02 -153.08 83.35
C ASP A 54 -143.57 -151.73 83.90
N LYS A 55 -143.79 -151.48 85.20
CA LYS A 55 -143.27 -150.27 85.87
C LYS A 55 -141.75 -150.19 85.76
N LEU A 56 -141.05 -151.27 86.06
CA LEU A 56 -139.58 -151.34 86.05
C LEU A 56 -139.02 -151.10 84.64
N ARG A 57 -139.71 -151.60 83.61
CA ARG A 57 -139.35 -151.36 82.21
C ARG A 57 -139.45 -149.88 81.82
N LEU A 58 -140.56 -149.22 82.17
CA LEU A 58 -140.79 -147.80 81.85
C LEU A 58 -139.78 -146.86 82.53
N GLU A 59 -139.38 -147.14 83.77
CA GLU A 59 -138.36 -146.35 84.48
C GLU A 59 -137.00 -146.39 83.76
N VAL A 60 -136.59 -147.56 83.22
CA VAL A 60 -135.34 -147.73 82.47
C VAL A 60 -135.37 -147.05 81.09
N GLU A 61 -136.49 -147.11 80.37
CA GLU A 61 -136.65 -146.44 79.08
C GLU A 61 -136.55 -144.91 79.23
N LEU A 62 -137.13 -144.34 80.30
CA LEU A 62 -137.06 -142.90 80.58
C LEU A 62 -135.63 -142.45 80.98
N GLU A 63 -134.92 -143.20 81.82
CA GLU A 63 -133.56 -142.84 82.24
C GLU A 63 -132.56 -142.82 81.06
N ASN A 64 -132.70 -143.76 80.12
CA ASN A 64 -131.89 -143.80 78.90
C ASN A 64 -132.17 -142.60 77.97
N ALA A 65 -133.42 -142.16 77.86
CA ALA A 65 -133.77 -140.99 77.06
C ALA A 65 -133.10 -139.70 77.60
N VAL A 66 -133.17 -139.47 78.92
CA VAL A 66 -132.57 -138.29 79.60
C VAL A 66 -131.05 -138.25 79.41
N ARG A 67 -130.35 -139.37 79.61
CA ARG A 67 -128.89 -139.45 79.41
C ARG A 67 -128.50 -139.18 77.95
N SER A 68 -129.31 -139.61 76.98
CA SER A 68 -129.08 -139.32 75.56
C SER A 68 -129.18 -137.82 75.27
N THR A 69 -130.19 -137.12 75.81
CA THR A 69 -130.38 -135.69 75.59
C THR A 69 -129.27 -134.82 76.19
N ASP A 70 -128.82 -135.12 77.42
CA ASP A 70 -127.72 -134.38 78.07
C ASP A 70 -126.40 -134.47 77.28
N SER A 71 -126.11 -135.65 76.71
CA SER A 71 -124.91 -135.84 75.89
C SER A 71 -124.88 -134.91 74.66
N LYS A 72 -126.02 -134.70 74.01
CA LYS A 72 -126.16 -133.84 72.82
C LYS A 72 -126.01 -132.36 73.16
N ILE A 73 -126.62 -131.91 74.28
CA ILE A 73 -126.52 -130.52 74.75
C ILE A 73 -125.05 -130.14 75.01
N LYS A 74 -124.28 -131.04 75.64
CA LYS A 74 -122.87 -130.80 75.96
C LYS A 74 -121.98 -130.66 74.71
N VAL A 75 -122.25 -131.44 73.65
CA VAL A 75 -121.53 -131.34 72.37
C VAL A 75 -121.83 -130.02 71.66
N LEU A 76 -123.10 -129.62 71.59
CA LEU A 76 -123.49 -128.35 70.94
C LEU A 76 -122.88 -127.14 71.65
N LYS A 77 -122.88 -127.12 72.99
CA LYS A 77 -122.31 -126.01 73.77
C LYS A 77 -120.81 -125.81 73.47
N ASN A 78 -120.04 -126.90 73.49
CA ASN A 78 -118.60 -126.88 73.14
C ASN A 78 -118.35 -126.39 71.69
N SER A 79 -119.27 -126.65 70.76
CA SER A 79 -119.15 -126.18 69.38
C SER A 79 -119.36 -124.67 69.23
N VAL A 80 -120.31 -124.10 69.99
CA VAL A 80 -120.58 -122.65 69.98
C VAL A 80 -119.43 -121.87 70.62
N GLU A 81 -118.88 -122.36 71.74
CA GLU A 81 -117.73 -121.73 72.42
C GLU A 81 -116.49 -121.69 71.52
N LYS A 82 -116.20 -122.73 70.74
CA LYS A 82 -115.10 -122.71 69.75
C LYS A 82 -115.31 -121.64 68.67
N GLY A 83 -116.50 -121.59 68.06
CA GLY A 83 -116.80 -120.62 67.01
C GLY A 83 -116.68 -119.16 67.48
N HIS A 84 -117.01 -118.88 68.75
CA HIS A 84 -116.84 -117.54 69.31
C HIS A 84 -115.38 -117.09 69.40
N VAL A 85 -114.46 -117.98 69.77
CA VAL A 85 -113.03 -117.68 69.88
C VAL A 85 -112.41 -117.37 68.51
N GLU A 86 -112.76 -118.16 67.49
CA GLU A 86 -112.26 -117.98 66.11
C GLU A 86 -112.70 -116.62 65.49
N VAL A 87 -113.92 -116.16 65.83
CA VAL A 87 -114.44 -114.85 65.39
C VAL A 87 -113.72 -113.68 66.08
N GLU A 88 -113.32 -113.80 67.34
CA GLU A 88 -112.50 -112.75 67.99
C GLU A 88 -111.08 -112.68 67.44
N GLU A 89 -110.45 -113.83 67.16
CA GLU A 89 -109.08 -113.88 66.65
C GLU A 89 -108.97 -113.27 65.24
N THR A 90 -109.95 -113.57 64.38
CA THR A 90 -110.01 -113.00 63.02
C THR A 90 -110.25 -111.48 63.02
N ARG A 91 -111.08 -110.96 63.94
CA ARG A 91 -111.27 -109.50 64.10
C ARG A 91 -110.00 -108.76 64.54
N LYS A 92 -109.19 -109.34 65.43
CA LYS A 92 -107.90 -108.74 65.83
C LYS A 92 -106.95 -108.63 64.63
N LYS A 93 -106.77 -109.72 63.88
CA LYS A 93 -105.90 -109.75 62.69
C LYS A 93 -106.34 -108.76 61.60
N LEU A 94 -107.65 -108.56 61.42
CA LEU A 94 -108.16 -107.56 60.48
C LEU A 94 -107.74 -106.14 60.89
N HIS A 95 -107.95 -105.78 62.16
CA HIS A 95 -107.64 -104.45 62.67
C HIS A 95 -106.13 -104.15 62.66
N GLU A 96 -105.29 -105.13 62.96
CA GLU A 96 -103.82 -105.02 62.81
C GLU A 96 -103.42 -104.71 61.36
N SER A 97 -104.06 -105.35 60.37
CA SER A 97 -103.76 -105.12 58.95
C SER A 97 -104.22 -103.75 58.43
N GLU A 98 -105.35 -103.23 58.92
CA GLU A 98 -105.85 -101.89 58.56
C GLU A 98 -104.92 -100.79 59.09
N ASN A 99 -104.47 -100.91 60.34
CA ASN A 99 -103.53 -99.98 60.94
C ASN A 99 -102.21 -99.94 60.15
N ALA A 100 -101.66 -101.10 59.78
CA ALA A 100 -100.44 -101.20 58.97
C ALA A 100 -100.61 -100.61 57.54
N ARG A 101 -101.78 -100.76 56.91
CA ARG A 101 -102.06 -100.11 55.61
C ARG A 101 -102.06 -98.59 55.75
N SER A 102 -102.68 -98.06 56.81
CA SER A 102 -102.79 -96.61 57.03
C SER A 102 -101.43 -95.93 57.27
N SER A 103 -100.50 -96.58 57.98
CA SER A 103 -99.16 -96.03 58.22
C SER A 103 -98.35 -95.97 56.92
N LEU A 104 -98.34 -97.05 56.13
CA LEU A 104 -97.64 -97.11 54.85
C LEU A 104 -98.18 -96.10 53.82
N GLU A 105 -99.49 -95.86 53.79
CA GLU A 105 -100.08 -94.81 52.94
C GLU A 105 -99.58 -93.40 53.32
N SER A 106 -99.37 -93.13 54.61
CA SER A 106 -98.79 -91.87 55.08
C SER A 106 -97.30 -91.71 54.73
N GLU A 107 -96.52 -92.79 54.81
CA GLU A 107 -95.09 -92.80 54.41
C GLU A 107 -94.93 -92.59 52.90
N ILE A 108 -95.78 -93.22 52.09
CA ILE A 108 -95.79 -93.02 50.63
C ILE A 108 -96.16 -91.57 50.28
N ALA A 109 -97.10 -90.95 51.01
CA ALA A 109 -97.48 -89.56 50.79
C ALA A 109 -96.34 -88.58 51.14
N THR A 110 -95.67 -88.79 52.28
CA THR A 110 -94.54 -87.93 52.70
C THR A 110 -93.35 -88.08 51.75
N LEU A 111 -92.97 -89.31 51.36
CA LEU A 111 -91.89 -89.56 50.39
C LEU A 111 -92.16 -88.94 49.01
N LYS A 112 -93.41 -88.94 48.53
CA LYS A 112 -93.77 -88.25 47.29
C LYS A 112 -93.60 -86.73 47.41
N SER A 113 -93.99 -86.14 48.54
CA SER A 113 -93.84 -84.70 48.77
C SER A 113 -92.38 -84.25 48.89
N SER A 114 -91.51 -85.05 49.52
CA SER A 114 -90.08 -84.72 49.60
C SER A 114 -89.37 -84.93 48.26
N SER A 115 -89.73 -85.96 47.49
CA SER A 115 -89.18 -86.19 46.15
C SER A 115 -89.49 -85.02 45.20
N THR A 116 -90.72 -84.50 45.18
CA THR A 116 -91.09 -83.37 44.31
C THR A 116 -90.44 -82.06 44.76
N SER A 117 -90.29 -81.84 46.07
CA SER A 117 -89.51 -80.71 46.61
C SER A 117 -88.05 -80.76 46.13
N ASN A 118 -87.38 -81.91 46.34
CA ASN A 118 -85.98 -82.11 45.96
C ASN A 118 -85.75 -81.96 44.44
N GLU A 119 -86.67 -82.41 43.61
CA GLU A 119 -86.58 -82.25 42.16
C GLU A 119 -86.74 -80.78 41.73
N SER A 120 -87.63 -80.03 42.39
CA SER A 120 -87.75 -78.59 42.18
C SER A 120 -86.47 -77.83 42.58
N GLU A 121 -85.87 -78.17 43.72
CA GLU A 121 -84.60 -77.60 44.17
C GLU A 121 -83.46 -77.92 43.20
N ALA A 122 -83.33 -79.19 42.77
CA ALA A 122 -82.34 -79.61 41.78
C ALA A 122 -82.49 -78.87 40.44
N SER A 123 -83.72 -78.60 40.00
CA SER A 123 -83.97 -77.80 38.79
C SER A 123 -83.55 -76.34 38.95
N SER A 124 -83.85 -75.72 40.09
CA SER A 124 -83.49 -74.32 40.38
C SER A 124 -81.98 -74.13 40.52
N LEU A 125 -81.28 -75.08 41.15
CA LEU A 125 -79.82 -75.10 41.25
C LEU A 125 -79.16 -75.25 39.88
N LYS A 126 -79.66 -76.15 39.01
CA LYS A 126 -79.16 -76.26 37.62
C LYS A 126 -79.34 -74.96 36.83
N SER A 127 -80.50 -74.31 36.94
CA SER A 127 -80.75 -73.00 36.32
C SER A 127 -79.77 -71.94 36.84
N ARG A 128 -79.54 -71.90 38.17
CA ARG A 128 -78.61 -70.95 38.78
C ARG A 128 -77.16 -71.19 38.36
N ILE A 129 -76.72 -72.45 38.27
CA ILE A 129 -75.38 -72.82 37.78
C ILE A 129 -75.22 -72.35 36.33
N SER A 130 -76.18 -72.67 35.45
CA SER A 130 -76.13 -72.24 34.04
C SER A 130 -76.05 -70.71 33.89
N SER A 131 -76.83 -69.96 34.68
CA SER A 131 -76.77 -68.49 34.73
C SER A 131 -75.42 -67.96 35.24
N LEU A 132 -74.83 -68.58 36.26
CA LEU A 132 -73.51 -68.21 36.78
C LEU A 132 -72.39 -68.53 35.79
N GLU A 133 -72.46 -69.67 35.09
CA GLU A 133 -71.48 -70.00 34.04
C GLU A 133 -71.57 -69.03 32.86
N ALA A 134 -72.77 -68.64 32.43
CA ALA A 134 -72.94 -67.62 31.38
C ALA A 134 -72.31 -66.29 31.81
N SER A 135 -72.65 -65.80 33.01
CA SER A 135 -72.05 -64.60 33.60
C SER A 135 -70.52 -64.69 33.73
N ASN A 136 -69.97 -65.86 34.07
CA ASN A 136 -68.53 -66.07 34.12
C ASN A 136 -67.88 -66.01 32.72
N ARG A 137 -68.51 -66.59 31.70
CA ARG A 137 -68.03 -66.48 30.30
C ARG A 137 -68.06 -65.03 29.81
N ASP A 138 -69.13 -64.29 30.09
CA ASP A 138 -69.26 -62.88 29.71
C ASP A 138 -68.22 -62.00 30.42
N THR A 139 -67.98 -62.23 31.72
CA THR A 139 -66.96 -61.48 32.48
C THR A 139 -65.53 -61.83 32.05
N LEU A 140 -65.24 -63.07 31.67
CA LEU A 140 -63.95 -63.45 31.09
C LEU A 140 -63.74 -62.79 29.73
N SER A 141 -64.74 -62.81 28.84
CA SER A 141 -64.67 -62.12 27.55
C SER A 141 -64.47 -60.61 27.70
N LEU A 142 -65.16 -59.98 28.67
CA LEU A 142 -64.95 -58.58 29.02
C LEU A 142 -63.52 -58.33 29.54
N LEU A 143 -62.99 -59.22 30.38
CA LEU A 143 -61.63 -59.11 30.90
C LEU A 143 -60.59 -59.26 29.79
N GLU A 144 -60.72 -60.25 28.91
CA GLU A 144 -59.88 -60.42 27.72
C GLU A 144 -59.90 -59.18 26.82
N SER A 145 -61.09 -58.61 26.56
CA SER A 145 -61.23 -57.40 25.75
C SER A 145 -60.54 -56.18 26.39
N LYS A 146 -60.57 -56.07 27.73
CA LYS A 146 -59.88 -55.00 28.48
C LYS A 146 -58.37 -55.21 28.50
N THR A 147 -57.89 -56.43 28.69
CA THR A 147 -56.46 -56.76 28.60
C THR A 147 -55.91 -56.42 27.21
N ALA A 148 -56.58 -56.86 26.15
CA ALA A 148 -56.20 -56.51 24.78
C ALA A 148 -56.24 -55.00 24.48
N ALA A 149 -57.12 -54.24 25.15
CA ALA A 149 -57.12 -52.77 25.06
C ALA A 149 -55.95 -52.13 25.84
N TYR A 150 -55.57 -52.67 27.00
CA TYR A 150 -54.38 -52.22 27.74
C TYR A 150 -53.08 -52.55 27.01
N ASP A 151 -52.98 -53.72 26.38
CA ASP A 151 -51.81 -54.12 25.59
C ASP A 151 -51.60 -53.16 24.39
N LYS A 152 -52.69 -52.84 23.67
CA LYS A 152 -52.67 -51.83 22.61
C LYS A 152 -52.27 -50.44 23.12
N LEU A 153 -52.82 -50.01 24.26
CA LEU A 153 -52.45 -48.71 24.86
C LEU A 153 -50.98 -48.69 25.29
N ALA A 154 -50.44 -49.80 25.79
CA ALA A 154 -49.02 -49.92 26.13
C ALA A 154 -48.12 -49.88 24.88
N GLU A 155 -48.55 -50.50 23.77
CA GLU A 155 -47.86 -50.42 22.48
C GLU A 155 -47.91 -49.00 21.89
N GLU A 156 -49.06 -48.33 21.94
CA GLU A 156 -49.22 -46.93 21.56
C GLU A 156 -48.32 -46.01 22.41
N LEU A 157 -48.30 -46.16 23.73
CA LEU A 157 -47.40 -45.39 24.61
C LEU A 157 -45.92 -45.67 24.30
N SER A 158 -45.55 -46.92 24.02
CA SER A 158 -44.19 -47.32 23.64
C SER A 158 -43.76 -46.69 22.31
N THR A 159 -44.64 -46.68 21.30
CA THR A 159 -44.35 -46.07 20.00
C THR A 159 -44.28 -44.54 20.09
N GLN A 160 -45.17 -43.88 20.85
CA GLN A 160 -45.07 -42.44 21.10
C GLN A 160 -43.80 -42.08 21.89
N HIS A 161 -43.37 -42.92 22.84
CA HIS A 161 -42.12 -42.69 23.57
C HIS A 161 -40.89 -42.81 22.67
N LYS A 162 -40.81 -43.84 21.81
CA LYS A 162 -39.76 -43.98 20.79
C LYS A 162 -39.70 -42.76 19.87
N LYS A 163 -40.85 -42.35 19.32
CA LYS A 163 -40.96 -41.15 18.47
C LYS A 163 -40.52 -39.87 19.20
N THR A 164 -40.81 -39.75 20.49
CA THR A 164 -40.35 -38.62 21.32
C THR A 164 -38.83 -38.61 21.50
N ILE A 165 -38.20 -39.78 21.64
CA ILE A 165 -36.74 -39.92 21.71
C ILE A 165 -36.10 -39.56 20.36
N GLU A 166 -36.66 -40.06 19.26
CA GLU A 166 -36.21 -39.76 17.90
C GLU A 166 -36.28 -38.26 17.61
N LEU A 167 -37.44 -37.62 17.84
CA LEU A 167 -37.60 -36.16 17.67
C LEU A 167 -36.66 -35.34 18.57
N ARG A 168 -36.37 -35.79 19.80
CA ARG A 168 -35.37 -35.12 20.67
C ARG A 168 -33.95 -35.28 20.14
N ARG A 169 -33.62 -36.44 19.55
CA ARG A 169 -32.32 -36.68 18.93
C ARG A 169 -32.17 -35.83 17.67
N GLU A 170 -33.19 -35.76 16.83
CA GLU A 170 -33.24 -34.88 15.66
C GLU A 170 -33.07 -33.41 16.07
N LEU A 171 -33.84 -32.94 17.06
CA LEU A 171 -33.72 -31.58 17.61
C LEU A 171 -32.28 -31.30 18.06
N SER A 172 -31.68 -32.18 18.87
CA SER A 172 -30.29 -32.02 19.34
C SER A 172 -29.28 -31.99 18.19
N THR A 173 -29.45 -32.80 17.15
CA THR A 173 -28.59 -32.74 15.96
C THR A 173 -28.79 -31.46 15.15
N ALA A 174 -30.02 -30.94 15.06
CA ALA A 174 -30.32 -29.68 14.41
C ALA A 174 -29.74 -28.49 15.18
N GLU A 175 -29.83 -28.49 16.52
CA GLU A 175 -29.19 -27.50 17.40
C GLU A 175 -27.66 -27.52 17.26
N GLN A 176 -27.04 -28.71 17.24
CA GLN A 176 -25.59 -28.85 17.01
C GLN A 176 -25.17 -28.33 15.63
N ASN A 177 -25.94 -28.63 14.58
CA ASN A 177 -25.70 -28.13 13.22
C ASN A 177 -25.90 -26.61 13.12
N LEU A 178 -26.87 -26.05 13.83
CA LEU A 178 -27.10 -24.60 13.92
C LEU A 178 -25.95 -23.92 14.67
N GLN A 179 -25.44 -24.52 15.75
CA GLN A 179 -24.28 -24.01 16.48
C GLN A 179 -23.00 -24.05 15.64
N SER A 180 -22.76 -25.12 14.86
CA SER A 180 -21.60 -25.22 13.98
C SER A 180 -21.70 -24.30 12.75
N ALA A 181 -22.89 -24.12 12.19
CA ALA A 181 -23.14 -23.12 11.16
C ALA A 181 -22.94 -21.69 11.68
N ASN A 182 -23.38 -21.38 12.90
CA ASN A 182 -23.15 -20.09 13.55
C ASN A 182 -21.67 -19.83 13.85
N SER A 183 -20.91 -20.81 14.35
CA SER A 183 -19.48 -20.64 14.60
C SER A 183 -18.67 -20.50 13.30
N SER A 184 -19.05 -21.23 12.25
CA SER A 184 -18.51 -21.05 10.89
C SER A 184 -18.82 -19.64 10.36
N THR A 185 -20.05 -19.16 10.50
CA THR A 185 -20.46 -17.81 10.09
C THR A 185 -19.74 -16.70 10.87
N ALA A 186 -19.49 -16.91 12.17
CA ALA A 186 -18.68 -15.99 12.97
C ALA A 186 -17.22 -15.97 12.47
N SER A 187 -16.63 -17.14 12.23
CA SER A 187 -15.27 -17.28 11.72
C SER A 187 -15.08 -16.63 10.34
N THR A 188 -16.02 -16.84 9.41
CA THR A 188 -15.99 -16.20 8.09
C THR A 188 -16.16 -14.68 8.17
N ARG A 189 -17.02 -14.16 9.05
CA ARG A 189 -17.12 -12.71 9.31
C ARG A 189 -15.85 -12.11 9.89
N PHE A 190 -15.18 -12.78 10.83
CA PHE A 190 -13.88 -12.32 11.34
C PHE A 190 -12.81 -12.35 10.25
N ARG A 191 -12.81 -13.37 9.38
CA ARG A 191 -11.91 -13.44 8.22
C ARG A 191 -12.19 -12.32 7.21
N GLU A 192 -13.46 -12.04 6.93
CA GLU A 192 -13.91 -10.94 6.06
C GLU A 192 -13.47 -9.58 6.62
N GLN A 193 -13.71 -9.32 7.91
CA GLN A 193 -13.29 -8.07 8.57
C GLN A 193 -11.76 -7.90 8.55
N SER A 194 -10.98 -8.97 8.79
CA SER A 194 -9.51 -8.94 8.69
C SER A 194 -9.08 -8.59 7.27
N LEU A 195 -9.66 -9.22 6.24
CA LEU A 195 -9.34 -8.95 4.85
C LEU A 195 -9.78 -7.54 4.41
N GLN A 196 -10.90 -7.03 4.93
CA GLN A 196 -11.32 -5.63 4.72
C GLN A 196 -10.33 -4.64 5.33
N GLN A 197 -9.83 -4.89 6.55
CA GLN A 197 -8.81 -4.07 7.20
C GLN A 197 -7.48 -4.11 6.43
N GLU A 198 -7.02 -5.29 6.00
CA GLU A 198 -5.82 -5.44 5.15
C GLU A 198 -5.97 -4.69 3.81
N LEU A 199 -7.15 -4.76 3.20
CA LEU A 199 -7.46 -4.08 1.93
C LEU A 199 -7.54 -2.55 2.11
N GLU A 200 -8.11 -2.06 3.21
CA GLU A 200 -8.10 -0.63 3.56
C GLU A 200 -6.68 -0.12 3.84
N LEU A 201 -5.86 -0.86 4.59
CA LEU A 201 -4.47 -0.50 4.84
C LEU A 201 -3.66 -0.48 3.55
N THR A 202 -3.88 -1.45 2.67
CA THR A 202 -3.22 -1.50 1.35
C THR A 202 -3.66 -0.33 0.45
N LYS A 203 -4.95 0.05 0.47
CA LYS A 203 -5.44 1.25 -0.22
C LYS A 203 -4.82 2.53 0.33
N LYS A 204 -4.82 2.74 1.65
CA LYS A 204 -4.19 3.89 2.31
C LYS A 204 -2.69 3.98 2.01
N ASN A 205 -2.00 2.85 1.97
CA ASN A 205 -0.59 2.79 1.57
C ASN A 205 -0.40 3.17 0.09
N ASN A 206 -1.22 2.66 -0.83
CA ASN A 206 -1.16 3.04 -2.24
C ASN A 206 -1.49 4.52 -2.46
N GLU A 207 -2.52 5.05 -1.81
CA GLU A 207 -2.85 6.48 -1.81
C GLU A 207 -1.67 7.31 -1.30
N TRP A 208 -1.03 6.89 -0.19
CA TRP A 208 0.15 7.56 0.34
C TRP A 208 1.32 7.53 -0.65
N PHE A 209 1.68 6.36 -1.20
CA PHE A 209 2.73 6.24 -2.22
C PHE A 209 2.43 7.07 -3.47
N GLU A 210 1.18 7.13 -3.92
CA GLU A 210 0.78 7.91 -5.08
C GLU A 210 0.84 9.42 -4.78
N THR A 211 0.48 9.85 -3.56
CA THR A 211 0.68 11.24 -3.13
C THR A 211 2.15 11.59 -3.04
N GLU A 212 3.01 10.73 -2.48
CA GLU A 212 4.45 11.00 -2.37
C GLU A 212 5.14 10.96 -3.74
N LEU A 213 4.68 10.12 -4.68
CA LEU A 213 5.12 10.15 -6.07
C LEU A 213 4.72 11.48 -6.75
N LYS A 214 3.50 11.98 -6.49
CA LYS A 214 3.02 13.27 -7.03
C LYS A 214 3.73 14.47 -6.41
N THR A 215 3.99 14.48 -5.10
CA THR A 215 4.78 15.55 -4.45
C THR A 215 6.22 15.54 -4.95
N LYS A 216 6.90 14.38 -4.97
CA LYS A 216 8.28 14.27 -5.45
C LYS A 216 8.41 14.62 -6.93
N SER A 217 7.50 14.17 -7.80
CA SER A 217 7.53 14.57 -9.22
C SER A 217 7.26 16.06 -9.41
N ALA A 218 6.38 16.68 -8.63
CA ALA A 218 6.18 18.13 -8.62
C ALA A 218 7.40 18.91 -8.08
N GLU A 219 8.07 18.41 -7.02
CA GLU A 219 9.32 18.94 -6.49
C GLU A 219 10.44 18.88 -7.54
N TYR A 220 10.62 17.75 -8.22
CA TYR A 220 11.59 17.60 -9.32
C TYR A 220 11.28 18.52 -10.51
N LEU A 221 10.00 18.66 -10.90
CA LEU A 221 9.57 19.59 -11.94
C LEU A 221 9.84 21.05 -11.54
N LYS A 222 9.57 21.42 -10.29
CA LYS A 222 9.86 22.75 -9.75
C LYS A 222 11.37 23.02 -9.73
N PHE A 223 12.16 22.09 -9.19
CA PHE A 223 13.62 22.18 -9.17
C PHE A 223 14.21 22.30 -10.58
N ARG A 224 13.74 21.48 -11.55
CA ARG A 224 14.17 21.59 -12.96
C ARG A 224 13.82 22.96 -13.53
N LYS A 225 12.61 23.48 -13.32
CA LYS A 225 12.21 24.82 -13.77
C LYS A 225 13.04 25.93 -13.13
N GLU A 226 13.28 25.88 -11.83
CA GLU A 226 14.12 26.85 -11.11
C GLU A 226 15.59 26.82 -11.58
N LYS A 227 16.16 25.62 -11.80
CA LYS A 227 17.52 25.47 -12.32
C LYS A 227 17.62 25.90 -13.78
N SER A 228 16.67 25.56 -14.65
CA SER A 228 16.62 26.06 -16.02
C SER A 228 16.51 27.59 -16.05
N ALA A 229 15.63 28.18 -15.24
CA ALA A 229 15.50 29.64 -15.13
C ALA A 229 16.81 30.29 -14.67
N ARG A 230 17.48 29.74 -13.65
CA ARG A 230 18.78 30.26 -13.17
C ARG A 230 19.91 30.07 -14.20
N ILE A 231 19.88 29.00 -15.00
CA ILE A 231 20.82 28.83 -16.12
C ILE A 231 20.59 29.91 -17.18
N SER A 232 19.34 30.17 -17.59
CA SER A 232 19.02 31.24 -18.55
C SER A 232 19.36 32.63 -18.02
N GLU A 233 19.16 32.89 -16.71
CA GLU A 233 19.56 34.14 -16.06
C GLU A 233 21.09 34.32 -16.06
N LEU A 234 21.84 33.29 -15.67
CA LEU A 234 23.31 33.29 -15.71
C LEU A 234 23.86 33.40 -17.14
N GLN A 235 23.20 32.79 -18.13
CA GLN A 235 23.55 32.96 -19.55
C GLN A 235 23.35 34.40 -19.98
N ARG A 236 22.22 35.03 -19.63
CA ARG A 236 21.96 36.45 -19.92
C ARG A 236 22.96 37.39 -19.23
N GLU A 237 23.29 37.14 -17.96
CA GLU A 237 24.34 37.89 -17.23
C GLU A 237 25.72 37.73 -17.91
N ASN A 238 26.04 36.54 -18.41
CA ASN A 238 27.30 36.28 -19.13
C ASN A 238 27.33 36.97 -20.51
N GLU A 239 26.23 36.93 -21.26
CA GLU A 239 26.06 37.67 -22.52
C GLU A 239 26.18 39.20 -22.31
N GLU A 240 25.56 39.73 -21.25
CA GLU A 240 25.65 41.15 -20.87
C GLU A 240 27.07 41.54 -20.43
N ALA A 241 27.76 40.68 -19.66
CA ALA A 241 29.15 40.88 -19.30
C ALA A 241 30.08 40.84 -20.52
N ASN A 242 29.89 39.89 -21.45
CA ASN A 242 30.66 39.82 -22.69
C ASN A 242 30.41 41.04 -23.59
N ALA A 243 29.15 41.47 -23.74
CA ALA A 243 28.82 42.69 -24.48
C ALA A 243 29.48 43.95 -23.88
N ASN A 244 29.54 44.04 -22.55
CA ASN A 244 30.26 45.10 -21.85
C ASN A 244 31.78 45.01 -22.04
N ILE A 245 32.38 43.82 -22.00
CA ILE A 245 33.80 43.60 -22.29
C ILE A 245 34.12 44.03 -23.73
N ASP A 246 33.28 43.64 -24.70
CA ASP A 246 33.43 44.02 -26.10
C ASP A 246 33.28 45.54 -26.32
N PHE A 247 32.33 46.17 -25.62
CA PHE A 247 32.19 47.63 -25.63
C PHE A 247 33.44 48.32 -25.05
N MET A 248 33.93 47.86 -23.90
CA MET A 248 35.15 48.39 -23.26
C MET A 248 36.37 48.19 -24.15
N ARG A 249 36.55 47.02 -24.79
CA ARG A 249 37.64 46.76 -25.75
C ARG A 249 37.56 47.67 -26.99
N ARG A 250 36.36 47.90 -27.53
CA ARG A 250 36.16 48.85 -28.65
C ARG A 250 36.48 50.28 -28.22
N SER A 251 36.08 50.68 -27.00
CA SER A 251 36.43 51.97 -26.41
C SER A 251 37.94 52.14 -26.19
N GLU A 252 38.60 51.11 -25.64
CA GLU A 252 40.05 51.05 -25.44
C GLU A 252 40.81 51.17 -26.77
N ASN A 253 40.40 50.42 -27.80
CA ASN A 253 41.01 50.50 -29.13
C ASN A 253 40.80 51.87 -29.79
N ASN A 254 39.62 52.48 -29.62
CA ASN A 254 39.36 53.85 -30.08
C ASN A 254 40.22 54.89 -29.34
N LEU A 255 40.45 54.70 -28.04
CA LEU A 255 41.32 55.57 -27.24
C LEU A 255 42.80 55.40 -27.62
N LYS A 256 43.26 54.16 -27.89
CA LYS A 256 44.61 53.88 -28.42
C LYS A 256 44.81 54.52 -29.78
N SER A 257 43.92 54.27 -30.74
CA SER A 257 43.98 54.91 -32.07
C SER A 257 44.00 56.43 -31.99
N ARG A 258 43.28 57.02 -31.02
CA ARG A 258 43.30 58.48 -30.79
C ARG A 258 44.56 58.97 -30.09
N LEU A 259 45.21 58.14 -29.26
CA LEU A 259 46.52 58.42 -28.70
C LEU A 259 47.57 58.39 -29.81
N ASP A 260 47.59 57.33 -30.62
CA ASP A 260 48.47 57.17 -31.78
C ASP A 260 48.33 58.36 -32.76
N GLU A 261 47.11 58.80 -33.06
CA GLU A 261 46.86 60.01 -33.87
C GLU A 261 47.41 61.30 -33.23
N VAL A 262 47.38 61.43 -31.91
CA VAL A 262 47.89 62.61 -31.20
C VAL A 262 49.41 62.57 -31.09
N GLU A 263 50.01 61.40 -30.86
CA GLU A 263 51.45 61.17 -30.88
C GLU A 263 52.02 61.44 -32.27
N GLN A 264 51.40 60.92 -33.34
CA GLN A 264 51.79 61.22 -34.71
C GLN A 264 51.71 62.72 -35.02
N ARG A 265 50.61 63.40 -34.67
CA ARG A 265 50.50 64.87 -34.86
C ARG A 265 51.54 65.64 -34.04
N TYR A 266 51.93 65.13 -32.87
CA TYR A 266 52.98 65.73 -32.06
C TYR A 266 54.36 65.55 -32.71
N GLU A 267 54.68 64.36 -33.22
CA GLU A 267 55.90 64.11 -34.01
C GLU A 267 55.94 64.93 -35.31
N GLU A 268 54.83 65.02 -36.05
CA GLU A 268 54.67 65.91 -37.19
C GLU A 268 54.94 67.38 -36.79
N SER A 269 54.37 67.85 -35.68
CA SER A 269 54.64 69.21 -35.18
C SER A 269 56.10 69.43 -34.78
N LEU A 270 56.75 68.43 -34.17
CA LEU A 270 58.17 68.50 -33.83
C LEU A 270 59.04 68.53 -35.08
N SER A 271 58.77 67.67 -36.07
CA SER A 271 59.50 67.66 -37.35
C SER A 271 59.34 68.99 -38.10
N SER A 272 58.15 69.59 -38.10
CA SER A 272 57.90 70.93 -38.66
C SER A 272 58.67 72.02 -37.89
N ILE A 273 58.69 71.96 -36.55
CA ILE A 273 59.52 72.88 -35.72
C ILE A 273 61.01 72.70 -36.01
N HIS A 274 61.47 71.47 -36.27
CA HIS A 274 62.85 71.20 -36.66
C HIS A 274 63.17 71.77 -38.06
N GLN A 275 62.31 71.54 -39.05
CA GLN A 275 62.45 72.11 -40.40
C GLN A 275 62.46 73.65 -40.36
N LEU A 276 61.50 74.29 -39.68
CA LEU A 276 61.46 75.75 -39.54
C LEU A 276 62.70 76.32 -38.83
N LYS A 277 63.28 75.59 -37.87
CA LYS A 277 64.55 75.97 -37.22
C LYS A 277 65.72 75.83 -38.18
N GLU A 278 65.77 74.76 -38.98
CA GLU A 278 66.83 74.51 -39.93
C GLU A 278 66.79 75.53 -41.09
N GLU A 279 65.60 75.83 -41.63
CA GLU A 279 65.36 76.93 -42.56
C GLU A 279 65.78 78.28 -41.97
N ALA A 280 65.44 78.57 -40.71
CA ALA A 280 65.86 79.81 -40.05
C ALA A 280 67.38 79.88 -39.83
N ILE A 281 68.05 78.76 -39.56
CA ILE A 281 69.52 78.69 -39.46
C ILE A 281 70.15 78.91 -40.84
N GLN A 282 69.66 78.24 -41.88
CA GLN A 282 70.14 78.41 -43.26
C GLN A 282 69.94 79.84 -43.75
N ALA A 283 68.80 80.47 -43.47
CA ALA A 283 68.55 81.87 -43.78
C ALA A 283 69.47 82.82 -42.99
N ALA A 284 69.68 82.57 -41.70
CA ALA A 284 70.62 83.36 -40.90
C ALA A 284 72.07 83.22 -41.39
N GLU A 285 72.47 82.03 -41.84
CA GLU A 285 73.79 81.79 -42.42
C GLU A 285 73.93 82.44 -43.80
N SER A 286 72.90 82.40 -44.66
CA SER A 286 72.92 83.10 -45.95
C SER A 286 73.00 84.62 -45.75
N PHE A 287 72.22 85.20 -44.82
CA PHE A 287 72.32 86.62 -44.48
C PHE A 287 73.69 86.99 -43.88
N ARG A 288 74.33 86.08 -43.13
CA ARG A 288 75.71 86.29 -42.63
C ARG A 288 76.72 86.32 -43.79
N ILE A 289 76.61 85.38 -44.74
CA ILE A 289 77.47 85.33 -45.93
C ILE A 289 77.27 86.57 -46.80
N GLU A 290 76.02 87.03 -46.98
CA GLU A 290 75.71 88.29 -47.66
C GLU A 290 76.34 89.49 -46.94
N LEU A 291 76.17 89.60 -45.62
CA LEU A 291 76.80 90.65 -44.80
C LEU A 291 78.33 90.65 -44.88
N ASP A 292 78.98 89.48 -44.78
CA ASP A 292 80.43 89.36 -44.90
C ASP A 292 80.90 89.75 -46.32
N SER A 293 80.15 89.40 -47.36
CA SER A 293 80.43 89.81 -48.74
C SER A 293 80.27 91.33 -48.94
N ALA A 294 79.24 91.93 -48.34
CA ALA A 294 78.98 93.36 -48.39
C ALA A 294 80.02 94.16 -47.59
N ASN A 295 80.41 93.67 -46.41
CA ASN A 295 81.50 94.24 -45.61
C ASN A 295 82.82 94.20 -46.39
N ARG A 296 83.15 93.08 -47.03
CA ARG A 296 84.38 92.96 -47.84
C ARG A 296 84.36 93.87 -49.07
N LEU A 297 83.19 94.09 -49.68
CA LEU A 297 83.02 95.10 -50.73
C LEU A 297 83.24 96.52 -50.19
N ALA A 298 82.68 96.83 -49.02
CA ALA A 298 82.84 98.13 -48.36
C ALA A 298 84.29 98.40 -47.95
N GLU A 299 85.02 97.39 -47.47
CA GLU A 299 86.46 97.47 -47.20
C GLU A 299 87.27 97.71 -48.48
N LEU A 300 86.95 97.03 -49.58
CA LEU A 300 87.60 97.26 -50.87
C LEU A 300 87.34 98.69 -51.40
N GLN A 301 86.11 99.18 -51.27
CA GLN A 301 85.78 100.58 -51.61
C GLN A 301 86.48 101.58 -50.68
N GLY A 302 86.57 101.29 -49.38
CA GLY A 302 87.31 102.10 -48.40
C GLY A 302 88.81 102.17 -48.70
N ASN A 303 89.43 101.04 -49.03
CA ASN A 303 90.84 100.96 -49.42
C ASN A 303 91.10 101.66 -50.77
N SER A 304 90.17 101.55 -51.73
CA SER A 304 90.22 102.30 -52.99
C SER A 304 90.13 103.82 -52.75
N ALA A 305 89.20 104.27 -51.90
CA ALA A 305 89.09 105.68 -51.50
C ALA A 305 90.32 106.18 -50.71
N GLY A 306 90.93 105.33 -49.89
CA GLY A 306 92.16 105.62 -49.15
C GLY A 306 93.37 105.81 -50.07
N THR A 307 93.58 104.88 -51.00
CA THR A 307 94.66 104.99 -52.02
C THR A 307 94.45 106.16 -52.97
N ALA A 308 93.21 106.49 -53.34
CA ALA A 308 92.88 107.70 -54.08
C ALA A 308 93.24 108.98 -53.29
N LYS A 309 92.94 109.04 -51.98
CA LYS A 309 93.36 110.15 -51.11
C LYS A 309 94.87 110.27 -50.99
N GLN A 310 95.60 109.16 -50.85
CA GLN A 310 97.07 109.16 -50.82
C GLN A 310 97.66 109.73 -52.12
N ARG A 311 97.18 109.28 -53.29
CA ARG A 311 97.61 109.85 -54.58
C ARG A 311 97.35 111.36 -54.69
N VAL A 312 96.20 111.85 -54.17
CA VAL A 312 95.92 113.29 -54.12
C VAL A 312 96.90 114.03 -53.20
N GLN A 313 97.27 113.47 -52.05
CA GLN A 313 98.28 114.05 -51.16
C GLN A 313 99.68 114.03 -51.78
N GLU A 314 100.06 112.97 -52.49
CA GLU A 314 101.32 112.88 -53.24
C GLU A 314 101.38 113.92 -54.37
N CYS A 315 100.30 114.10 -55.14
CA CYS A 315 100.19 115.16 -56.13
C CYS A 315 100.26 116.57 -55.50
N GLN A 316 99.66 116.78 -54.32
CA GLN A 316 99.78 118.05 -53.58
C GLN A 316 101.21 118.32 -53.12
N LEU A 317 101.92 117.32 -52.59
CA LEU A 317 103.33 117.42 -52.22
C LEU A 317 104.25 117.65 -53.41
N ALA A 318 103.97 117.05 -54.57
CA ALA A 318 104.69 117.30 -55.81
C ALA A 318 104.46 118.74 -56.32
N LEU A 319 103.23 119.26 -56.20
CA LEU A 319 102.89 120.63 -56.55
C LEU A 319 103.60 121.66 -55.65
N GLU A 320 103.66 121.43 -54.34
CA GLU A 320 104.39 122.28 -53.39
C GLU A 320 105.88 122.34 -53.75
N LYS A 321 106.53 121.17 -53.94
CA LYS A 321 107.95 121.11 -54.35
C LYS A 321 108.22 121.83 -55.68
N ALA A 322 107.30 121.78 -56.63
CA ALA A 322 107.41 122.50 -57.90
C ALA A 322 107.30 124.03 -57.72
N LYS A 323 106.48 124.52 -56.79
CA LYS A 323 106.42 125.95 -56.43
C LYS A 323 107.69 126.40 -55.74
N ASP A 324 108.22 125.61 -54.81
CA ASP A 324 109.46 125.93 -54.08
C ASP A 324 110.63 126.03 -55.06
N GLY A 325 110.78 125.05 -55.97
CA GLY A 325 111.81 125.09 -57.02
C GLY A 325 111.68 126.31 -57.93
N ALA A 326 110.46 126.67 -58.36
CA ALA A 326 110.23 127.88 -59.15
C ALA A 326 110.54 129.18 -58.36
N ALA A 327 110.31 129.20 -57.04
CA ALA A 327 110.65 130.32 -56.19
C ALA A 327 112.17 130.47 -56.00
N GLU A 328 112.91 129.36 -55.88
CA GLU A 328 114.38 129.36 -55.87
C GLU A 328 114.95 129.84 -57.21
N GLU A 329 114.39 129.42 -58.33
CA GLU A 329 114.82 129.80 -59.68
C GLU A 329 114.56 131.30 -59.96
N ILE A 330 113.38 131.81 -59.58
CA ILE A 330 113.09 133.26 -59.58
C ILE A 330 114.06 134.03 -58.67
N SER A 331 114.46 133.46 -57.53
CA SER A 331 115.41 134.10 -56.62
C SER A 331 116.82 134.16 -57.22
N ARG A 332 117.27 133.11 -57.93
CA ARG A 332 118.55 133.13 -58.67
C ARG A 332 118.54 134.17 -59.79
N LEU A 333 117.49 134.19 -60.62
CA LEU A 333 117.36 135.16 -61.72
C LEU A 333 117.35 136.61 -61.23
N ARG A 334 116.78 136.88 -60.05
CA ARG A 334 116.85 138.21 -59.41
C ARG A 334 118.27 138.58 -59.00
N VAL A 335 119.05 137.63 -58.47
CA VAL A 335 120.47 137.86 -58.13
C VAL A 335 121.30 138.11 -59.38
N GLU A 336 121.10 137.35 -60.46
CA GLU A 336 121.79 137.53 -61.74
C GLU A 336 121.51 138.91 -62.38
N ILE A 337 120.24 139.37 -62.34
CA ILE A 337 119.86 140.70 -62.83
C ILE A 337 120.53 141.83 -62.01
N GLU A 338 120.62 141.68 -60.68
CA GLU A 338 121.28 142.66 -59.82
C GLU A 338 122.79 142.72 -60.10
N THR A 339 123.44 141.57 -60.35
CA THR A 339 124.87 141.53 -60.72
C THR A 339 125.15 142.15 -62.10
N GLU A 340 124.33 141.85 -63.11
CA GLU A 340 124.43 142.47 -64.44
C GLU A 340 124.22 144.00 -64.38
N HIS A 341 123.32 144.48 -63.52
CA HIS A 341 123.11 145.92 -63.33
C HIS A 341 124.32 146.60 -62.64
N SER A 342 124.92 145.94 -61.66
CA SER A 342 126.17 146.39 -60.99
C SER A 342 127.33 146.50 -61.99
N ASP A 343 127.55 145.47 -62.80
CA ASP A 343 128.68 145.41 -63.73
C ASP A 343 128.56 146.43 -64.87
N LYS A 344 127.32 146.78 -65.26
CA LYS A 344 127.06 147.82 -66.25
C LYS A 344 127.41 149.23 -65.75
N GLU A 345 127.04 149.59 -64.53
CA GLU A 345 127.49 150.85 -63.91
C GLU A 345 129.02 150.90 -63.74
N ALA A 346 129.64 149.75 -63.42
CA ALA A 346 131.09 149.63 -63.29
C ALA A 346 131.84 149.74 -64.63
N ALA A 347 131.18 149.47 -65.75
CA ALA A 347 131.74 149.66 -67.09
C ALA A 347 131.71 151.13 -67.54
N GLU A 348 130.61 151.85 -67.29
CA GLU A 348 130.44 153.24 -67.73
C GLU A 348 131.39 154.21 -67.00
N ARG A 349 131.65 153.98 -65.70
CA ARG A 349 132.65 154.78 -64.94
C ARG A 349 134.09 154.52 -65.41
N ARG A 350 134.41 153.29 -65.83
CA ARG A 350 135.77 152.91 -66.27
C ARG A 350 136.20 153.55 -67.58
N VAL A 351 135.29 153.99 -68.45
CA VAL A 351 135.67 154.69 -69.69
C VAL A 351 136.13 156.13 -69.41
N ALA A 352 135.54 156.80 -68.42
CA ALA A 352 135.84 158.21 -68.12
C ALA A 352 137.17 158.45 -67.39
N GLU A 353 137.67 157.47 -66.62
CA GLU A 353 138.95 157.59 -65.91
C GLU A 353 140.16 157.10 -66.77
N LEU A 354 139.92 156.37 -67.85
CA LEU A 354 140.97 155.83 -68.73
C LEU A 354 141.56 156.86 -69.73
N GLU A 355 141.00 158.06 -69.85
CA GLU A 355 141.61 159.17 -70.61
C GLU A 355 142.65 159.97 -69.79
N MET A 356 142.72 159.79 -68.46
CA MET A 356 143.40 160.74 -67.57
C MET A 356 144.65 160.23 -66.84
N THR A 357 145.06 158.97 -67.04
CA THR A 357 146.41 158.50 -66.64
C THR A 357 146.98 157.41 -67.56
N VAL A 358 147.45 157.83 -68.74
CA VAL A 358 148.51 157.13 -69.48
C VAL A 358 149.85 157.38 -68.78
N SER A 359 149.96 156.96 -67.52
CA SER A 359 151.21 157.08 -66.75
C SER A 359 151.38 155.94 -65.76
N GLN A 360 152.30 155.06 -66.14
CA GLN A 360 153.18 154.27 -65.26
C GLN A 360 152.65 153.01 -64.55
N LEU A 361 153.37 151.91 -64.88
CA LEU A 361 153.96 150.93 -63.96
C LEU A 361 152.98 150.00 -63.22
N GLU A 362 152.92 148.70 -63.56
CA GLU A 362 153.91 147.62 -63.33
C GLU A 362 153.63 146.82 -62.04
N SER A 363 154.07 145.55 -62.09
CA SER A 363 154.37 144.67 -60.95
C SER A 363 153.24 144.05 -60.09
N GLU A 364 153.16 142.73 -60.22
CA GLU A 364 153.22 141.73 -59.13
C GLU A 364 152.25 141.74 -57.94
N GLY A 365 151.67 140.56 -57.69
CA GLY A 365 152.02 139.84 -56.46
C GLY A 365 150.92 139.57 -55.42
N PRO A 366 151.19 138.72 -54.39
CA PRO A 366 150.14 137.98 -53.69
C PRO A 366 150.20 138.01 -52.14
N VAL A 367 149.24 137.31 -51.50
CA VAL A 367 149.26 136.76 -50.12
C VAL A 367 148.91 137.67 -48.90
N SER A 368 147.89 137.21 -48.15
CA SER A 368 147.67 137.27 -46.67
C SER A 368 146.96 138.43 -45.93
N ARG A 369 145.97 137.97 -45.12
CA ARG A 369 145.77 138.20 -43.65
C ARG A 369 144.84 139.33 -43.12
N ARG A 370 143.84 138.82 -42.36
CA ARG A 370 143.39 139.17 -40.98
C ARG A 370 142.29 140.23 -40.74
N SER A 371 141.49 139.89 -39.72
CA SER A 371 140.62 140.73 -38.86
C SER A 371 139.30 141.26 -39.43
N MET A 372 138.21 141.41 -38.66
CA MET A 372 137.77 140.86 -37.35
C MET A 372 136.31 141.32 -37.09
N SER A 373 135.47 140.44 -36.50
CA SER A 373 134.33 140.81 -35.59
C SER A 373 133.09 141.61 -36.12
N PRO A 374 131.96 141.67 -35.37
CA PRO A 374 131.33 140.59 -34.57
C PRO A 374 129.76 140.56 -34.53
N ALA A 375 129.16 139.36 -34.58
CA ALA A 375 127.93 138.93 -33.85
C ALA A 375 126.62 139.80 -34.05
N PRO A 376 125.52 139.67 -33.25
CA PRO A 376 125.08 138.61 -32.30
C PRO A 376 123.57 138.19 -32.34
N ARG A 377 123.21 137.07 -31.64
CA ARG A 377 121.87 136.70 -31.06
C ARG A 377 120.69 136.46 -32.03
N GLY A 378 119.65 135.65 -31.76
CA GLY A 378 119.18 134.80 -30.63
C GLY A 378 117.81 134.16 -31.01
N LEU A 379 116.97 133.51 -30.18
CA LEU A 379 117.01 133.02 -28.78
C LEU A 379 115.76 132.10 -28.51
N ASN A 380 115.85 131.15 -27.55
CA ASN A 380 114.76 130.31 -26.94
C ASN A 380 114.06 129.21 -27.80
N GLY A 381 113.75 128.01 -27.27
CA GLY A 381 114.15 127.38 -26.00
C GLY A 381 113.11 126.39 -25.42
N GLY A 382 113.55 125.25 -24.85
CA GLY A 382 112.70 124.39 -23.98
C GLY A 382 112.93 122.86 -24.14
N PRO A 383 112.78 122.03 -23.08
CA PRO A 383 113.77 120.94 -22.89
C PRO A 383 113.24 119.57 -22.39
N SER A 384 114.21 118.65 -22.21
CA SER A 384 114.31 117.65 -21.11
C SER A 384 113.65 116.25 -21.21
N THR A 385 114.13 115.41 -20.29
CA THR A 385 113.87 113.99 -19.97
C THR A 385 112.56 113.86 -19.11
N PRO A 386 112.23 112.83 -18.26
CA PRO A 386 112.94 111.60 -17.87
C PRO A 386 112.11 110.30 -17.49
N VAL A 387 112.81 109.15 -17.38
CA VAL A 387 112.80 108.17 -16.22
C VAL A 387 111.61 107.21 -15.87
N ARG A 388 111.98 105.93 -15.63
CA ARG A 388 111.35 104.84 -14.79
C ARG A 388 109.96 104.29 -15.20
N SER A 389 109.48 103.12 -14.74
CA SER A 389 109.95 101.95 -13.94
C SER A 389 108.94 100.79 -14.19
N GLY A 390 109.17 99.48 -14.04
CA GLY A 390 110.30 98.60 -13.69
C GLY A 390 109.87 97.14 -13.96
N THR A 391 110.74 96.16 -14.31
CA THR A 391 111.46 95.21 -13.41
C THR A 391 110.58 94.39 -12.43
N PRO A 392 110.94 93.15 -11.99
CA PRO A 392 112.14 92.32 -12.31
C PRO A 392 111.84 90.81 -12.67
N VAL A 393 112.63 90.13 -13.52
CA VAL A 393 113.77 89.17 -13.26
C VAL A 393 113.42 87.70 -12.90
N GLY A 394 114.16 86.76 -13.51
CA GLY A 394 114.27 85.33 -13.12
C GLY A 394 113.91 84.36 -14.26
N ALA A 395 114.79 83.92 -15.17
CA ALA A 395 116.03 83.13 -15.01
C ALA A 395 115.82 81.73 -14.38
N PHE A 396 115.97 80.66 -15.19
CA PHE A 396 116.82 79.46 -14.97
C PHE A 396 116.44 78.29 -15.92
N SER A 397 117.33 77.99 -16.86
CA SER A 397 117.55 76.63 -17.44
C SER A 397 118.38 75.79 -16.42
N PRO A 398 118.61 74.45 -16.53
CA PRO A 398 118.72 73.62 -17.76
C PRO A 398 118.08 72.20 -17.61
N ARG A 399 118.14 71.20 -18.53
CA ARG A 399 119.31 70.56 -19.17
C ARG A 399 118.89 69.50 -20.23
N THR A 400 119.61 69.48 -21.37
CA THR A 400 120.16 68.31 -22.14
C THR A 400 119.38 66.96 -22.17
N SER A 401 119.22 66.24 -23.30
CA SER A 401 120.23 65.95 -24.35
C SER A 401 119.67 65.27 -25.63
N ARG A 402 120.42 65.37 -26.75
CA ARG A 402 120.78 64.34 -27.80
C ARG A 402 119.83 63.13 -28.02
N THR A 403 119.52 62.61 -29.24
CA THR A 403 120.04 62.78 -30.62
C THR A 403 119.21 61.97 -31.64
N LYS A 404 119.23 62.37 -32.94
CA LYS A 404 119.22 61.57 -34.20
C LYS A 404 118.36 60.28 -34.35
N GLY A 405 117.66 60.16 -35.48
CA GLY A 405 117.48 58.88 -36.20
C GLY A 405 116.22 58.78 -37.06
N GLY A 406 116.36 58.60 -38.38
CA GLY A 406 115.25 58.25 -39.28
C GLY A 406 115.24 56.75 -39.61
N LEU A 407 114.06 56.17 -39.82
CA LEU A 407 113.84 54.75 -40.15
C LEU A 407 113.71 54.55 -41.67
N THR A 408 114.08 53.37 -42.17
CA THR A 408 114.17 53.08 -43.60
C THR A 408 113.05 52.16 -44.11
N LEU A 409 112.75 52.25 -45.41
CA LEU A 409 111.59 51.66 -46.10
C LEU A 409 111.33 50.17 -45.78
N THR A 410 112.37 49.38 -45.55
CA THR A 410 112.28 47.94 -45.25
C THR A 410 111.58 47.64 -43.91
N GLN A 411 111.68 48.54 -42.92
CA GLN A 411 111.08 48.33 -41.59
C GLN A 411 109.56 48.51 -41.60
N MET A 412 109.02 49.33 -42.50
CA MET A 412 107.57 49.51 -42.62
C MET A 412 106.89 48.25 -43.18
N TYR A 413 107.54 47.55 -44.11
CA TYR A 413 107.05 46.27 -44.65
C TYR A 413 107.01 45.16 -43.59
N THR A 414 108.01 45.09 -42.71
CA THR A 414 108.01 44.08 -41.63
C THR A 414 106.94 44.32 -40.56
N GLU A 415 106.57 45.57 -40.29
CA GLU A 415 105.45 45.87 -39.39
C GLU A 415 104.09 45.64 -40.07
N TYR A 416 103.97 45.94 -41.37
CA TYR A 416 102.75 45.63 -42.14
C TYR A 416 102.46 44.12 -42.18
N ASP A 417 103.48 43.28 -42.40
CA ASP A 417 103.30 41.82 -42.46
C ASP A 417 102.96 41.22 -41.09
N LYS A 418 103.55 41.75 -39.99
CA LYS A 418 103.12 41.41 -38.62
C LYS A 418 101.67 41.79 -38.35
N MET A 419 101.25 43.00 -38.73
CA MET A 419 99.86 43.46 -38.54
C MET A 419 98.88 42.61 -39.35
N ARG A 420 99.24 42.21 -40.57
CA ARG A 420 98.45 41.28 -41.39
C ARG A 420 98.35 39.89 -40.76
N SER A 421 99.44 39.38 -40.17
CA SER A 421 99.47 38.10 -39.45
C SER A 421 98.60 38.14 -38.18
N LEU A 422 98.71 39.21 -37.39
CA LEU A 422 97.86 39.42 -36.20
C LEU A 422 96.38 39.57 -36.57
N LEU A 423 96.05 40.30 -37.64
CA LEU A 423 94.67 40.41 -38.13
C LEU A 423 94.11 39.06 -38.59
N ALA A 424 94.91 38.24 -39.28
CA ALA A 424 94.50 36.89 -39.68
C ALA A 424 94.30 35.95 -38.47
N ALA A 425 95.12 36.09 -37.43
CA ALA A 425 94.96 35.35 -36.17
C ALA A 425 93.71 35.79 -35.39
N GLU A 426 93.42 37.09 -35.35
CA GLU A 426 92.19 37.63 -34.75
C GLU A 426 90.97 37.14 -35.51
N GLN A 427 90.96 37.26 -36.85
CA GLN A 427 89.88 36.77 -37.71
C GLN A 427 89.63 35.26 -37.50
N LYS A 428 90.69 34.45 -37.36
CA LYS A 428 90.55 33.02 -37.07
C LYS A 428 89.95 32.76 -35.68
N ASN A 429 90.39 33.48 -34.65
CA ASN A 429 89.83 33.37 -33.30
C ASN A 429 88.36 33.84 -33.25
N SER A 430 88.03 34.93 -33.97
CA SER A 430 86.66 35.42 -34.18
C SER A 430 85.80 34.41 -34.95
N GLN A 431 86.37 33.65 -35.89
CA GLN A 431 85.68 32.57 -36.60
C GLN A 431 85.43 31.36 -35.69
N GLU A 432 86.42 30.96 -34.88
CA GLU A 432 86.30 29.86 -33.89
C GLU A 432 85.30 30.20 -32.77
N LEU A 433 85.27 31.46 -32.31
CA LEU A 433 84.28 31.94 -31.35
C LEU A 433 82.87 32.00 -31.94
N ARG A 434 82.72 32.30 -33.23
CA ARG A 434 81.43 32.21 -33.94
C ARG A 434 80.98 30.76 -34.08
N SER A 435 81.87 29.86 -34.50
CA SER A 435 81.58 28.42 -34.62
C SER A 435 81.08 27.83 -33.30
N THR A 436 81.74 28.16 -32.19
CA THR A 436 81.31 27.69 -30.85
C THR A 436 80.02 28.35 -30.36
N LEU A 437 79.73 29.59 -30.78
CA LEU A 437 78.41 30.22 -30.56
C LEU A 437 77.31 29.55 -31.38
N ASP A 438 77.57 29.25 -32.65
CA ASP A 438 76.62 28.57 -33.54
C ASP A 438 76.35 27.13 -33.06
N GLU A 439 77.38 26.41 -32.60
CA GLU A 439 77.24 25.10 -31.93
C GLU A 439 76.39 25.21 -30.65
N MET A 440 76.65 26.17 -29.76
CA MET A 440 75.82 26.39 -28.56
C MET A 440 74.37 26.78 -28.90
N VAL A 441 74.15 27.55 -29.96
CA VAL A 441 72.80 27.87 -30.44
C VAL A 441 72.11 26.62 -30.98
N GLN A 442 72.80 25.78 -31.75
CA GLN A 442 72.25 24.53 -32.28
C GLN A 442 71.94 23.50 -31.16
N ASP A 443 72.76 23.44 -30.11
CA ASP A 443 72.48 22.64 -28.91
C ASP A 443 71.27 23.18 -28.13
N LEU A 444 71.12 24.51 -28.02
CA LEU A 444 69.93 25.15 -27.42
C LEU A 444 68.67 24.97 -28.27
N GLU A 445 68.78 24.97 -29.60
CA GLU A 445 67.67 24.70 -30.51
C GLU A 445 67.25 23.23 -30.50
N SER A 446 68.19 22.29 -30.33
CA SER A 446 67.88 20.86 -30.22
C SER A 446 67.28 20.47 -28.86
N SER A 447 67.63 21.18 -27.77
CA SER A 447 67.04 20.99 -26.43
C SER A 447 65.77 21.80 -26.18
N LYS A 448 65.47 22.80 -27.02
CA LYS A 448 64.20 23.55 -27.02
C LYS A 448 62.93 22.68 -26.95
N PRO A 449 62.73 21.64 -27.78
CA PRO A 449 61.52 20.80 -27.70
C PRO A 449 61.38 20.08 -26.36
N GLU A 450 62.47 19.60 -25.75
CA GLU A 450 62.46 18.95 -24.43
C GLU A 450 62.09 19.96 -23.33
N ILE A 451 62.60 21.20 -23.41
CA ILE A 451 62.22 22.29 -22.50
C ILE A 451 60.74 22.67 -22.64
N ASP A 452 60.22 22.73 -23.87
CA ASP A 452 58.83 23.08 -24.13
C ASP A 452 57.86 21.92 -23.78
N GLU A 453 58.29 20.65 -23.88
CA GLU A 453 57.58 19.47 -23.34
C GLU A 453 57.55 19.47 -21.81
N LEU A 454 58.69 19.68 -21.15
CA LEU A 454 58.77 19.81 -19.68
C LEU A 454 57.90 20.96 -19.16
N ARG A 455 57.82 22.09 -19.88
CA ARG A 455 56.90 23.19 -19.53
C ARG A 455 55.43 22.80 -19.69
N ALA A 456 55.08 22.07 -20.74
CA ALA A 456 53.72 21.58 -20.95
C ALA A 456 53.32 20.60 -19.84
N ASP A 457 54.23 19.71 -19.41
CA ASP A 457 53.99 18.76 -18.32
C ASP A 457 53.98 19.43 -16.94
N HIS A 458 54.82 20.44 -16.69
CA HIS A 458 54.70 21.28 -15.50
C HIS A 458 53.34 21.99 -15.46
N ALA A 459 52.88 22.60 -16.55
CA ALA A 459 51.56 23.23 -16.60
C ALA A 459 50.41 22.22 -16.43
N ARG A 460 50.53 21.00 -16.95
CA ARG A 460 49.57 19.91 -16.71
C ARG A 460 49.53 19.51 -15.23
N LEU A 461 50.69 19.34 -14.60
CA LEU A 461 50.82 18.99 -13.18
C LEU A 461 50.31 20.11 -12.26
N GLU A 462 50.60 21.37 -12.56
CA GLU A 462 50.05 22.53 -11.83
C GLU A 462 48.52 22.55 -11.91
N ASN A 463 47.95 22.37 -13.10
CA ASN A 463 46.49 22.28 -13.28
C ASN A 463 45.90 21.08 -12.53
N ALA A 464 46.55 19.91 -12.56
CA ALA A 464 46.10 18.73 -11.83
C ALA A 464 46.17 18.90 -10.30
N VAL A 465 47.16 19.63 -9.78
CA VAL A 465 47.26 19.99 -8.36
C VAL A 465 46.15 20.97 -7.96
N VAL A 466 45.84 21.96 -8.80
CA VAL A 466 44.71 22.89 -8.58
C VAL A 466 43.37 22.14 -8.60
N GLU A 467 43.17 21.24 -9.56
CA GLU A 467 41.97 20.42 -9.65
C GLU A 467 41.82 19.49 -8.43
N MET A 468 42.90 18.81 -8.03
CA MET A 468 42.93 17.99 -6.81
C MET A 468 42.63 18.81 -5.55
N SER A 469 43.15 20.04 -5.45
CA SER A 469 42.86 20.96 -4.36
C SER A 469 41.38 21.36 -4.32
N ASN A 470 40.77 21.64 -5.48
CA ASN A 470 39.34 21.95 -5.58
C ASN A 470 38.46 20.76 -5.20
N ILE A 471 38.84 19.54 -5.60
CA ILE A 471 38.17 18.30 -5.22
C ILE A 471 38.26 18.08 -3.69
N LEU A 472 39.44 18.27 -3.10
CA LEU A 472 39.65 18.18 -1.65
C LEU A 472 38.87 19.25 -0.88
N GLU A 473 38.75 20.47 -1.40
CA GLU A 473 37.94 21.53 -0.78
C GLU A 473 36.44 21.21 -0.87
N SER A 474 35.94 20.70 -2.00
CA SER A 474 34.54 20.25 -2.14
C SER A 474 34.22 19.10 -1.20
N ALA A 475 35.05 18.05 -1.21
CA ALA A 475 34.91 16.90 -0.31
C ALA A 475 35.02 17.31 1.18
N GLY A 476 35.86 18.30 1.49
CA GLY A 476 35.97 18.91 2.81
C GLY A 476 34.66 19.58 3.25
N LYS A 477 34.08 20.42 2.39
CA LYS A 477 32.79 21.09 2.62
C LYS A 477 31.65 20.09 2.75
N GLU A 478 31.55 19.12 1.85
CA GLU A 478 30.55 18.06 1.88
C GLU A 478 30.62 17.23 3.16
N ARG A 479 31.83 16.87 3.62
CA ARG A 479 32.04 16.22 4.92
C ARG A 479 31.64 17.12 6.09
N ASP A 480 31.97 18.41 6.08
CA ASP A 480 31.58 19.33 7.15
C ASP A 480 30.06 19.53 7.19
N ASP A 481 29.40 19.66 6.05
CA ASP A 481 27.95 19.78 5.98
C ASP A 481 27.23 18.47 6.34
N ALA A 482 27.77 17.31 5.97
CA ALA A 482 27.30 16.01 6.43
C ALA A 482 27.44 15.86 7.97
N THR A 483 28.56 16.30 8.57
CA THR A 483 28.74 16.23 10.03
C THR A 483 27.86 17.24 10.78
N LYS A 484 27.63 18.44 10.24
CA LYS A 484 26.62 19.39 10.77
C LYS A 484 25.21 18.78 10.69
N GLY A 485 24.86 18.16 9.57
CA GLY A 485 23.61 17.43 9.37
C GLY A 485 23.43 16.31 10.39
N ALA A 486 24.46 15.46 10.57
CA ALA A 486 24.46 14.37 11.54
C ALA A 486 24.27 14.89 12.98
N ARG A 487 24.98 15.95 13.39
CA ARG A 487 24.80 16.58 14.72
C ARG A 487 23.39 17.16 14.90
N LYS A 488 22.82 17.78 13.87
CA LYS A 488 21.45 18.30 13.90
C LYS A 488 20.42 17.16 14.09
N TRP A 489 20.56 16.08 13.32
CA TRP A 489 19.67 14.91 13.44
C TRP A 489 19.86 14.20 14.78
N GLN A 490 21.09 14.04 15.27
CA GLN A 490 21.37 13.52 16.60
C GLN A 490 20.69 14.35 17.68
N GLY A 491 20.85 15.68 17.68
CA GLY A 491 20.20 16.56 18.64
C GLY A 491 18.67 16.54 18.58
N GLN A 492 18.09 16.33 17.38
CA GLN A 492 16.65 16.12 17.22
C GLN A 492 16.19 14.75 17.74
N VAL A 493 16.93 13.67 17.49
CA VAL A 493 16.63 12.34 18.02
C VAL A 493 16.74 12.32 19.55
N GLU A 494 17.80 12.91 20.12
CA GLU A 494 17.94 13.07 21.57
C GLU A 494 16.84 13.97 22.17
N GLY A 495 16.37 14.98 21.42
CA GLY A 495 15.24 15.82 21.81
C GLY A 495 13.93 15.05 21.86
N LEU A 496 13.59 14.33 20.79
CA LEU A 496 12.39 13.50 20.68
C LEU A 496 12.41 12.30 21.64
N ALA A 497 13.58 11.73 21.94
CA ALA A 497 13.73 10.70 22.96
C ALA A 497 13.40 11.25 24.35
N ARG A 498 13.98 12.40 24.71
CA ARG A 498 13.66 13.11 25.98
C ARG A 498 12.19 13.49 26.07
N GLU A 499 11.57 13.99 25.00
CA GLU A 499 10.13 14.27 24.95
C GLU A 499 9.30 13.00 25.11
N GLY A 500 9.68 11.90 24.44
CA GLY A 500 9.03 10.60 24.59
C GLY A 500 9.10 10.06 26.02
N ASP A 501 10.22 10.23 26.72
CA ASP A 501 10.36 9.83 28.13
C ASP A 501 9.53 10.70 29.08
N ILE A 502 9.44 12.02 28.81
CA ILE A 502 8.54 12.93 29.53
C ILE A 502 7.07 12.52 29.32
N LEU A 503 6.65 12.24 28.08
CA LEU A 503 5.28 11.82 27.77
C LEU A 503 4.93 10.45 28.38
N ARG A 504 5.85 9.49 28.35
CA ARG A 504 5.71 8.20 29.06
C ARG A 504 5.53 8.43 30.56
N GLN A 505 6.29 9.35 31.16
CA GLN A 505 6.18 9.65 32.58
C GLN A 505 4.84 10.31 32.91
N GLN A 506 4.41 11.31 32.14
CA GLN A 506 3.10 11.95 32.29
C GLN A 506 1.95 10.93 32.18
N LEU A 507 2.05 9.95 31.28
CA LEU A 507 1.05 8.88 31.14
C LEU A 507 1.03 7.95 32.36
N ARG A 508 2.20 7.61 32.96
CA ARG A 508 2.27 6.86 34.23
C ARG A 508 1.66 7.65 35.40
N ASP A 509 2.04 8.91 35.53
CA ASP A 509 1.56 9.81 36.59
C ASP A 509 0.02 9.98 36.49
N LEU A 510 -0.51 10.20 35.28
CA LEU A 510 -1.95 10.28 35.02
C LEU A 510 -2.66 8.93 35.27
N SER A 511 -2.05 7.81 34.88
CA SER A 511 -2.58 6.47 35.17
C SER A 511 -2.68 6.21 36.67
N SER A 512 -1.64 6.58 37.44
CA SER A 512 -1.66 6.50 38.90
C SER A 512 -2.75 7.40 39.50
N GLN A 513 -2.89 8.64 39.00
CA GLN A 513 -3.93 9.57 39.43
C GLN A 513 -5.34 9.03 39.17
N VAL A 514 -5.61 8.50 37.97
CA VAL A 514 -6.90 7.90 37.61
C VAL A 514 -7.17 6.64 38.43
N LYS A 515 -6.19 5.75 38.62
CA LYS A 515 -6.34 4.55 39.46
C LYS A 515 -6.72 4.91 40.89
N VAL A 516 -6.02 5.85 41.52
CA VAL A 516 -6.32 6.29 42.90
C VAL A 516 -7.71 6.90 42.97
N LEU A 517 -8.05 7.86 42.09
CA LEU A 517 -9.37 8.51 42.10
C LEU A 517 -10.53 7.52 41.86
N VAL A 518 -10.36 6.53 40.98
CA VAL A 518 -11.38 5.50 40.72
C VAL A 518 -11.55 4.57 41.91
N LEU A 519 -10.44 4.17 42.57
CA LEU A 519 -10.48 3.38 43.80
C LEU A 519 -11.14 4.16 44.94
N GLU A 520 -10.74 5.42 45.19
CA GLU A 520 -11.35 6.27 46.21
C GLU A 520 -12.86 6.46 45.96
N VAL A 521 -13.31 6.66 44.71
CA VAL A 521 -14.73 6.71 44.35
C VAL A 521 -15.45 5.37 44.55
N ALA A 522 -14.78 4.22 44.42
CA ALA A 522 -15.36 2.91 44.72
C ALA A 522 -15.56 2.72 46.22
N PHE A 523 -14.52 2.91 47.03
CA PHE A 523 -14.62 2.77 48.49
C PHE A 523 -15.61 3.77 49.12
N MET A 524 -15.66 5.01 48.61
CA MET A 524 -16.65 6.02 49.03
C MET A 524 -18.10 5.64 48.68
N LYS A 525 -18.35 4.75 47.70
CA LYS A 525 -19.68 4.23 47.37
C LYS A 525 -20.06 3.03 48.23
N GLU A 526 -19.10 2.20 48.60
CA GLU A 526 -19.31 1.00 49.42
C GLU A 526 -19.35 1.33 50.92
N GLY A 527 -18.85 2.51 51.31
CA GLY A 527 -18.89 3.01 52.70
C GLY A 527 -17.80 2.41 53.60
N GLU A 528 -16.81 1.75 53.01
CA GLU A 528 -15.68 1.17 53.74
C GLU A 528 -14.62 2.24 54.07
N ALA A 529 -14.07 2.15 55.28
CA ALA A 529 -12.92 2.96 55.67
C ALA A 529 -11.63 2.34 55.09
N TYR A 530 -10.93 3.10 54.25
CA TYR A 530 -9.69 2.66 53.59
C TYR A 530 -8.48 3.45 54.09
N ASP A 531 -7.29 2.83 54.07
CA ASP A 531 -6.03 3.56 54.22
C ASP A 531 -5.57 4.05 52.84
N ARG A 532 -5.53 5.38 52.65
CA ARG A 532 -5.07 6.00 51.41
C ARG A 532 -3.61 5.65 51.12
N GLU A 533 -2.75 5.48 52.14
CA GLU A 533 -1.37 5.10 51.86
C GLU A 533 -1.27 3.70 51.25
N GLU A 534 -2.14 2.77 51.64
CA GLU A 534 -2.22 1.45 51.03
C GLU A 534 -2.80 1.52 49.61
N LEU A 535 -3.82 2.36 49.35
CA LEU A 535 -4.32 2.57 47.98
C LEU A 535 -3.27 3.19 47.06
N GLU A 536 -2.50 4.18 47.53
CA GLU A 536 -1.42 4.75 46.75
C GLU A 536 -0.30 3.74 46.52
N LYS A 537 0.02 2.87 47.49
CA LYS A 537 0.97 1.75 47.29
C LYS A 537 0.42 0.75 46.26
N ILE A 538 -0.85 0.36 46.33
CA ILE A 538 -1.49 -0.56 45.37
C ILE A 538 -1.50 0.03 43.95
N ALA A 539 -1.85 1.32 43.79
CA ALA A 539 -1.83 1.99 42.50
C ALA A 539 -0.40 2.14 41.92
N ARG A 540 0.63 2.16 42.78
CA ARG A 540 2.07 2.30 42.43
C ARG A 540 2.84 0.98 42.33
N ASN A 541 2.29 -0.15 42.82
CA ASN A 541 2.98 -1.45 42.81
C ASN A 541 3.31 -1.98 41.40
N GLU A 542 2.62 -1.51 40.35
CA GLU A 542 2.97 -1.81 38.94
C GLU A 542 3.94 -0.78 38.32
N ILE A 543 4.31 0.27 39.06
CA ILE A 543 5.03 1.45 38.55
C ILE A 543 6.45 1.55 39.13
N ASP A 544 6.66 1.06 40.36
CA ASP A 544 7.87 1.34 41.15
C ASP A 544 9.18 0.86 40.49
N GLU A 545 9.18 -0.29 39.79
CA GLU A 545 10.35 -0.77 39.01
C GLU A 545 10.83 0.25 37.96
N SER A 546 9.90 1.02 37.38
CA SER A 546 10.22 2.04 36.36
C SER A 546 10.56 3.42 36.92
N THR A 547 10.31 3.67 38.22
CA THR A 547 10.67 4.97 38.85
C THR A 547 12.10 5.01 39.36
N ALA A 548 12.79 3.86 39.40
CA ALA A 548 14.19 3.76 39.79
C ALA A 548 15.13 4.56 38.87
N GLU A 549 14.77 4.75 37.59
CA GLU A 549 15.55 5.52 36.61
C GLU A 549 15.30 7.04 36.70
N LEU A 550 14.23 7.48 37.38
CA LEU A 550 13.91 8.89 37.53
C LEU A 550 14.90 9.62 38.43
N SER A 551 15.15 10.90 38.12
CA SER A 551 15.92 11.80 38.98
C SER A 551 15.25 11.98 40.35
N PRO A 552 15.99 12.38 41.40
CA PRO A 552 15.41 12.64 42.73
C PRO A 552 14.20 13.58 42.69
N THR A 553 14.26 14.61 41.83
CA THR A 553 13.15 15.54 41.58
C THR A 553 11.96 14.86 40.89
N GLY A 554 12.22 14.03 39.87
CA GLY A 554 11.16 13.26 39.19
C GLY A 554 10.44 12.31 40.15
N ARG A 555 11.18 11.58 40.99
CA ARG A 555 10.60 10.72 42.03
C ARG A 555 9.81 11.50 43.07
N PHE A 556 10.25 12.70 43.45
CA PHE A 556 9.51 13.57 44.38
C PHE A 556 8.18 14.04 43.78
N ILE A 557 8.19 14.46 42.51
CA ILE A 557 6.98 14.85 41.77
C ILE A 557 6.01 13.66 41.70
N SER A 558 6.45 12.51 41.19
CA SER A 558 5.61 11.32 41.02
C SER A 558 5.02 10.76 42.31
N ARG A 559 5.66 11.01 43.47
CA ARG A 559 5.18 10.54 44.79
C ARG A 559 4.26 11.53 45.51
N ASN A 560 4.52 12.84 45.39
CA ASN A 560 3.90 13.83 46.29
C ASN A 560 2.99 14.84 45.57
N LEU A 561 3.01 14.92 44.24
CA LEU A 561 2.38 16.00 43.46
C LEU A 561 1.49 15.48 42.32
N THR A 562 1.18 14.17 42.33
CA THR A 562 0.38 13.48 41.29
C THR A 562 -1.02 13.09 41.76
N THR A 563 -1.17 12.62 43.00
CA THR A 563 -2.43 12.08 43.55
C THR A 563 -3.04 13.04 44.59
N PHE A 564 -4.36 13.25 44.56
CA PHE A 564 -5.10 14.15 45.47
C PHE A 564 -6.43 13.50 45.91
N LYS A 565 -6.89 13.75 47.15
CA LYS A 565 -8.17 13.21 47.70
C LYS A 565 -9.36 14.01 47.21
N ASP A 566 -9.23 15.33 47.25
CA ASP A 566 -10.32 16.27 47.01
C ASP A 566 -9.82 17.56 46.34
N LEU A 567 -10.74 18.51 46.16
CA LEU A 567 -10.42 19.81 45.57
C LEU A 567 -9.49 20.65 46.46
N TYR A 568 -9.46 20.42 47.78
CA TYR A 568 -8.62 21.15 48.72
C TYR A 568 -7.16 20.66 48.63
N ASP A 569 -6.93 19.34 48.69
CA ASP A 569 -5.63 18.70 48.41
C ASP A 569 -5.07 19.19 47.06
N LEU A 570 -5.90 19.19 46.00
CA LEU A 570 -5.49 19.66 44.68
C LEU A 570 -5.14 21.16 44.65
N GLN A 571 -5.84 21.99 45.43
CA GLN A 571 -5.51 23.42 45.58
C GLN A 571 -4.20 23.62 46.34
N GLU A 572 -3.96 22.90 47.43
CA GLU A 572 -2.72 22.95 48.21
C GLU A 572 -1.50 22.47 47.40
N GLN A 573 -1.66 21.38 46.64
CA GLN A 573 -0.67 20.91 45.67
C GLN A 573 -0.41 21.94 44.58
N ASN A 574 -1.44 22.59 44.03
CA ASN A 574 -1.27 23.66 43.04
C ASN A 574 -0.53 24.89 43.60
N VAL A 575 -0.81 25.29 44.84
CA VAL A 575 -0.07 26.37 45.53
C VAL A 575 1.39 25.98 45.73
N THR A 576 1.64 24.74 46.16
CA THR A 576 2.99 24.19 46.38
C THR A 576 3.78 24.09 45.07
N LEU A 577 3.18 23.58 44.00
CA LEU A 577 3.73 23.55 42.64
C LEU A 577 4.09 24.95 42.14
N ARG A 578 3.19 25.92 42.27
CA ARG A 578 3.43 27.32 41.85
C ARG A 578 4.57 27.97 42.64
N ARG A 579 4.72 27.66 43.93
CA ARG A 579 5.87 28.10 44.74
C ARG A 579 7.18 27.49 44.22
N MET A 580 7.22 26.16 44.04
CA MET A 580 8.42 25.48 43.53
C MET A 580 8.79 25.91 42.11
N LEU A 581 7.80 26.19 41.24
CA LEU A 581 8.04 26.68 39.89
C LEU A 581 8.67 28.09 39.89
N ARG A 582 8.23 28.98 40.80
CA ARG A 582 8.83 30.31 40.99
C ARG A 582 10.26 30.20 41.53
N GLU A 583 10.46 29.43 42.60
CA GLU A 583 11.79 29.21 43.17
C GLU A 583 12.77 28.54 42.18
N LEU A 584 12.28 27.68 41.28
CA LEU A 584 13.06 27.09 40.20
C LEU A 584 13.35 28.13 39.11
N GLY A 585 12.38 28.98 38.75
CA GLY A 585 12.56 30.11 37.84
C GLY A 585 13.65 31.06 38.33
N ASP A 586 13.55 31.56 39.56
CA ASP A 586 14.54 32.45 40.18
C ASP A 586 15.95 31.83 40.20
N LYS A 587 16.05 30.50 40.41
CA LYS A 587 17.32 29.76 40.39
C LYS A 587 17.86 29.54 38.97
N MET A 588 16.99 29.30 38.00
CA MET A 588 17.31 29.14 36.58
C MET A 588 17.79 30.47 35.99
N GLU A 589 17.01 31.54 36.11
CA GLU A 589 17.37 32.89 35.68
C GLU A 589 18.65 33.37 36.36
N GLY A 590 18.78 33.11 37.67
CA GLY A 590 20.00 33.42 38.42
C GLY A 590 21.21 32.58 38.03
N ALA A 591 21.04 31.39 37.45
CA ALA A 591 22.12 30.55 36.93
C ALA A 591 22.51 30.98 35.51
N GLU A 592 21.52 31.22 34.64
CA GLU A 592 21.71 31.74 33.29
C GLU A 592 22.41 33.11 33.32
N ALA A 593 22.01 34.01 34.21
CA ALA A 593 22.69 35.30 34.38
C ALA A 593 24.18 35.13 34.76
N ARG A 594 24.50 34.17 35.63
CA ARG A 594 25.89 33.83 36.00
C ARG A 594 26.67 33.19 34.86
N GLU A 595 26.03 32.36 34.04
CA GLU A 595 26.64 31.76 32.85
C GLU A 595 26.89 32.83 31.76
N GLN A 596 25.92 33.71 31.50
CA GLN A 596 26.09 34.86 30.61
C GLN A 596 27.17 35.84 31.11
N ASP A 597 27.27 36.07 32.42
CA ASP A 597 28.37 36.85 33.02
C ASP A 597 29.73 36.17 32.80
N ALA A 598 29.82 34.85 32.98
CA ALA A 598 31.04 34.08 32.77
C ALA A 598 31.46 34.05 31.29
N VAL A 599 30.52 33.84 30.36
CA VAL A 599 30.77 33.92 28.91
C VAL A 599 31.23 35.33 28.53
N ARG A 600 30.56 36.39 29.01
CA ARG A 600 31.01 37.78 28.77
C ARG A 600 32.38 38.08 29.36
N GLN A 601 32.79 37.42 30.44
CA GLN A 601 34.15 37.54 30.98
C GLN A 601 35.16 36.83 30.09
N GLN A 602 34.88 35.60 29.65
CA GLN A 602 35.73 34.84 28.72
C GLN A 602 35.89 35.57 27.38
N GLU A 603 34.81 36.05 26.77
CA GLU A 603 34.85 36.88 25.55
C GLU A 603 35.70 38.14 25.74
N GLN A 604 35.62 38.79 26.91
CA GLN A 604 36.47 39.95 27.22
C GLN A 604 37.94 39.59 27.40
N GLU A 605 38.27 38.40 27.88
CA GLU A 605 39.64 37.90 27.99
C GLU A 605 40.20 37.51 26.62
N GLU A 606 39.45 36.77 25.81
CA GLU A 606 39.79 36.45 24.42
C GLU A 606 39.96 37.71 23.57
N LEU A 607 39.08 38.71 23.71
CA LEU A 607 39.21 40.00 23.02
C LEU A 607 40.46 40.79 23.45
N LYS A 608 40.88 40.70 24.73
CA LYS A 608 42.16 41.28 25.17
C LYS A 608 43.33 40.54 24.54
N GLU A 609 43.29 39.21 24.50
CA GLU A 609 44.36 38.41 23.90
C GLU A 609 44.46 38.62 22.39
N LEU A 610 43.33 38.64 21.66
CA LEU A 610 43.30 38.96 20.24
C LEU A 610 43.86 40.37 19.96
N ARG A 611 43.53 41.37 20.80
CA ARG A 611 44.11 42.72 20.67
C ARG A 611 45.63 42.72 20.85
N ILE A 612 46.15 41.94 21.79
CA ILE A 612 47.59 41.77 21.99
C ILE A 612 48.22 41.11 20.75
N ARG A 613 47.68 39.99 20.26
CA ARG A 613 48.18 39.29 19.06
C ARG A 613 48.11 40.15 17.79
N VAL A 614 47.04 40.92 17.60
CA VAL A 614 46.92 41.87 16.48
C VAL A 614 47.95 43.00 16.59
N GLN A 615 48.28 43.44 17.79
CA GLN A 615 49.33 44.44 17.98
C GLN A 615 50.71 43.85 17.69
N THR A 616 51.04 42.65 18.18
CA THR A 616 52.33 42.00 17.86
C THR A 616 52.49 41.77 16.36
N TYR A 617 51.45 41.31 15.65
CA TYR A 617 51.50 41.18 14.19
C TYR A 617 51.68 42.52 13.45
N ARG A 618 51.10 43.62 13.96
CA ARG A 618 51.34 44.97 13.40
C ARG A 618 52.79 45.40 13.60
N ASP A 619 53.36 45.13 14.76
CA ASP A 619 54.74 45.47 15.08
C ASP A 619 55.74 44.61 14.27
N GLU A 620 55.44 43.32 14.05
CA GLU A 620 56.17 42.43 13.15
C GLU A 620 56.11 42.91 11.68
N ILE A 621 54.92 43.27 11.18
CA ILE A 621 54.77 43.83 9.82
C ILE A 621 55.53 45.15 9.70
N ALA A 622 55.50 46.02 10.71
CA ALA A 622 56.26 47.27 10.71
C ALA A 622 57.78 47.01 10.65
N ASN A 623 58.27 46.02 11.39
CA ASN A 623 59.67 45.57 11.37
C ASN A 623 60.06 44.99 10.00
N LEU A 624 59.25 44.11 9.41
CA LEU A 624 59.48 43.57 8.06
C LEU A 624 59.50 44.68 7.00
N VAL A 625 58.57 45.63 7.05
CA VAL A 625 58.55 46.79 6.15
C VAL A 625 59.79 47.68 6.34
N ALA A 626 60.27 47.86 7.58
CA ALA A 626 61.51 48.59 7.85
C ALA A 626 62.74 47.86 7.28
N GLN A 627 62.81 46.52 7.44
CA GLN A 627 63.86 45.67 6.89
C GLN A 627 63.87 45.68 5.36
N THR A 628 62.70 45.55 4.71
CA THR A 628 62.58 45.68 3.25
C THR A 628 63.01 47.05 2.76
N LYS A 629 62.66 48.13 3.49
CA LYS A 629 63.15 49.49 3.19
C LYS A 629 64.66 49.63 3.38
N SER A 630 65.30 48.87 4.27
CA SER A 630 66.77 48.80 4.35
C SER A 630 67.35 48.14 3.10
N TYR A 631 66.86 46.95 2.71
CA TYR A 631 67.33 46.26 1.52
C TYR A 631 67.13 47.07 0.22
N VAL A 632 66.05 47.83 0.09
CA VAL A 632 65.85 48.76 -1.04
C VAL A 632 66.89 49.88 -1.02
N LYS A 633 67.17 50.49 0.13
CA LYS A 633 68.22 51.52 0.26
C LYS A 633 69.61 50.96 -0.06
N GLU A 634 69.95 49.79 0.48
CA GLU A 634 71.21 49.09 0.21
C GLU A 634 71.36 48.81 -1.28
N ARG A 635 70.36 48.19 -1.92
CA ARG A 635 70.29 47.95 -3.37
C ARG A 635 70.49 49.23 -4.17
N ASP A 636 69.83 50.31 -3.78
CA ASP A 636 69.89 51.58 -4.52
C ASP A 636 71.24 52.30 -4.30
N THR A 637 71.89 52.15 -3.14
CA THR A 637 73.29 52.56 -2.95
C THR A 637 74.29 51.72 -3.75
N PHE A 638 74.10 50.41 -3.88
CA PHE A 638 74.91 49.57 -4.77
C PHE A 638 74.72 49.96 -6.24
N ARG A 639 73.48 50.29 -6.65
CA ARG A 639 73.18 50.83 -7.99
C ARG A 639 73.93 52.15 -8.22
N SER A 640 73.87 53.08 -7.26
CA SER A 640 74.59 54.36 -7.32
C SER A 640 76.12 54.18 -7.42
N MET A 641 76.71 53.26 -6.64
CA MET A 641 78.14 52.94 -6.74
C MET A 641 78.51 52.32 -8.10
N LEU A 642 77.69 51.42 -8.64
CA LEU A 642 77.93 50.81 -9.97
C LEU A 642 77.82 51.85 -11.10
N THR A 643 76.85 52.75 -11.05
CA THR A 643 76.74 53.85 -12.02
C THR A 643 77.95 54.78 -11.95
N ARG A 644 78.44 55.10 -10.74
CA ARG A 644 79.65 55.92 -10.53
C ARG A 644 80.95 55.20 -10.94
N ARG A 645 80.95 53.87 -11.02
CA ARG A 645 82.10 53.06 -11.49
C ARG A 645 82.13 52.87 -13.02
N ARG A 646 81.03 53.14 -13.74
CA ARG A 646 80.97 53.01 -15.21
C ARG A 646 81.54 54.24 -15.95
N GLN A 647 82.06 55.24 -15.24
CA GLN A 647 82.45 56.54 -15.80
C GLN A 647 83.97 56.80 -15.80
N THR A 648 84.80 55.75 -15.73
CA THR A 648 86.28 55.88 -15.63
C THR A 648 87.09 54.99 -16.58
N VAL A 649 86.50 54.48 -17.68
CA VAL A 649 87.25 53.81 -18.76
C VAL A 649 86.59 54.10 -20.12
N GLY A 650 87.31 54.78 -21.01
CA GLY A 650 87.11 54.69 -22.47
C GLY A 650 86.55 55.92 -23.21
N GLY A 651 87.44 56.65 -23.90
CA GLY A 651 87.18 57.08 -25.29
C GLY A 651 86.74 58.52 -25.55
N ASP A 652 87.69 59.46 -25.64
CA ASP A 652 87.50 60.76 -26.29
C ASP A 652 87.39 60.63 -27.82
N SER A 653 86.60 61.52 -28.46
CA SER A 653 86.77 61.92 -29.87
C SER A 653 85.93 63.15 -30.24
N SER A 654 86.45 64.37 -30.00
CA SER A 654 86.09 65.56 -30.78
C SER A 654 87.07 66.71 -30.56
N ALA A 655 87.44 67.38 -31.66
CA ALA A 655 88.22 68.63 -31.80
C ALA A 655 89.69 68.49 -32.25
N PHE A 656 89.89 68.30 -33.56
CA PHE A 656 91.10 68.78 -34.26
C PHE A 656 90.69 69.69 -35.42
N SER A 657 90.85 70.99 -35.22
CA SER A 657 90.80 72.01 -36.27
C SER A 657 92.21 72.23 -36.82
N GLN A 658 92.26 72.62 -38.11
CA GLN A 658 93.32 73.39 -38.78
C GLN A 658 94.24 72.62 -39.77
N SER A 659 93.94 72.79 -41.07
CA SER A 659 94.94 72.71 -42.15
C SER A 659 94.59 73.63 -43.33
N VAL A 660 95.64 74.25 -43.87
CA VAL A 660 95.74 75.32 -44.89
C VAL A 660 95.24 74.89 -46.29
N PRO A 661 94.98 75.84 -47.25
CA PRO A 661 95.98 76.03 -48.33
C PRO A 661 96.10 77.45 -48.99
N LEU A 662 97.30 77.72 -49.56
CA LEU A 662 97.67 78.53 -50.78
C LEU A 662 97.02 79.92 -51.03
N GLY A 663 97.67 81.03 -51.45
CA GLY A 663 99.05 81.37 -51.91
C GLY A 663 99.14 82.92 -52.09
N ALA A 664 99.81 83.57 -53.07
CA ALA A 664 100.77 83.18 -54.12
C ALA A 664 101.44 84.43 -54.81
N VAL A 665 102.74 84.33 -55.16
CA VAL A 665 103.44 84.88 -56.37
C VAL A 665 103.82 86.41 -56.48
N PRO A 666 105.05 86.77 -56.97
CA PRO A 666 105.56 88.16 -57.13
C PRO A 666 105.71 88.64 -58.61
N PRO A 667 105.93 89.97 -58.86
CA PRO A 667 107.28 90.56 -59.13
C PRO A 667 107.62 91.71 -58.14
N GLY A 668 108.59 92.65 -58.29
CA GLY A 668 109.61 93.01 -59.31
C GLY A 668 109.28 94.30 -60.11
N ALA A 669 110.13 95.27 -60.42
CA ALA A 669 111.44 95.79 -59.96
C ALA A 669 111.81 96.90 -60.98
N GLU A 670 112.37 98.05 -60.57
CA GLU A 670 112.99 98.99 -61.53
C GLU A 670 113.93 99.97 -60.82
N ASP A 671 115.21 100.02 -61.24
CA ASP A 671 115.85 101.25 -61.75
C ASP A 671 117.30 100.97 -62.25
N GLN A 672 117.57 101.19 -63.54
CA GLN A 672 118.89 101.57 -64.07
C GLN A 672 118.74 102.32 -65.41
N SER A 673 119.29 103.55 -65.45
CA SER A 673 119.76 104.32 -66.61
C SER A 673 119.33 103.90 -68.03
N GLY A 674 118.52 104.72 -68.71
CA GLY A 674 118.25 104.61 -70.16
C GLY A 674 119.33 105.27 -71.05
N PRO A 675 119.05 105.61 -72.33
CA PRO A 675 117.86 105.31 -73.14
C PRO A 675 118.16 104.71 -74.55
N ASP A 676 117.19 104.06 -75.20
CA ASP A 676 117.15 103.93 -76.68
C ASP A 676 115.71 103.69 -77.21
N TYR A 677 115.32 104.35 -78.31
CA TYR A 677 113.92 104.48 -78.74
C TYR A 677 113.40 103.38 -79.68
N ALA A 678 114.26 102.52 -80.22
CA ALA A 678 113.86 101.48 -81.18
C ALA A 678 113.06 100.30 -80.56
N GLU A 679 113.21 100.06 -79.25
CA GLU A 679 112.60 98.88 -78.61
C GLU A 679 111.11 99.06 -78.28
N LEU A 680 110.64 100.30 -78.08
CA LEU A 680 109.28 100.57 -77.60
C LEU A 680 108.19 100.15 -78.60
N LEU A 681 108.43 100.35 -79.90
CA LEU A 681 107.50 99.95 -80.98
C LEU A 681 107.27 98.43 -81.04
N ARG A 682 108.33 97.63 -80.81
CA ARG A 682 108.26 96.16 -80.83
C ARG A 682 107.48 95.61 -79.64
N LYS A 683 107.50 96.28 -78.49
CA LYS A 683 106.71 95.90 -77.30
C LYS A 683 105.21 96.11 -77.52
N VAL A 684 104.80 97.20 -78.18
CA VAL A 684 103.37 97.50 -78.45
C VAL A 684 102.70 96.46 -79.36
N GLN A 685 103.39 95.96 -80.39
CA GLN A 685 102.84 94.89 -81.24
C GLN A 685 102.60 93.59 -80.47
N ALA A 686 103.55 93.16 -79.63
CA ALA A 686 103.39 91.95 -78.82
C ALA A 686 102.20 92.02 -77.84
N HIS A 687 101.89 93.21 -77.29
CA HIS A 687 100.70 93.38 -76.44
C HIS A 687 99.37 93.20 -77.19
N PHE A 688 99.31 93.57 -78.47
CA PHE A 688 98.10 93.41 -79.28
C PHE A 688 97.83 91.96 -79.66
N ASP A 689 98.87 91.19 -80.01
CA ASP A 689 98.74 89.77 -80.32
C ASP A 689 98.36 88.96 -79.07
N ASN A 690 98.99 89.25 -77.91
CA ASN A 690 98.61 88.62 -76.63
C ASN A 690 97.14 88.87 -76.25
N PHE A 691 96.66 90.12 -76.34
CA PHE A 691 95.25 90.43 -76.03
C PHE A 691 94.26 89.70 -76.95
N ARG A 692 94.65 89.50 -78.23
CA ARG A 692 93.86 88.74 -79.19
C ARG A 692 93.81 87.25 -78.86
N GLU A 693 94.92 86.66 -78.39
CA GLU A 693 94.95 85.27 -77.92
C GLU A 693 94.14 85.08 -76.64
N GLU A 694 94.31 85.96 -75.64
CA GLU A 694 93.53 85.93 -74.38
C GLU A 694 92.02 86.02 -74.64
N SER A 695 91.59 86.98 -75.46
CA SER A 695 90.17 87.14 -75.82
C SER A 695 89.61 85.93 -76.59
N ALA A 696 90.43 85.26 -77.41
CA ALA A 696 90.03 84.01 -78.07
C ALA A 696 89.90 82.85 -77.05
N THR A 697 90.82 82.74 -76.09
CA THR A 697 90.72 81.73 -75.03
C THR A 697 89.48 81.95 -74.16
N ASP A 698 89.19 83.18 -73.73
CA ASP A 698 87.99 83.51 -72.95
C ASP A 698 86.69 83.14 -73.69
N HIS A 699 86.61 83.46 -74.98
CA HIS A 699 85.43 83.11 -75.78
C HIS A 699 85.26 81.61 -75.96
N THR A 700 86.36 80.83 -75.99
CA THR A 700 86.26 79.36 -76.01
C THR A 700 85.89 78.78 -74.64
N ALA A 701 86.41 79.33 -73.54
CA ALA A 701 86.06 78.94 -72.18
C ALA A 701 84.57 79.21 -71.88
N LEU A 702 84.05 80.39 -72.23
CA LEU A 702 82.63 80.72 -72.11
C LEU A 702 81.74 79.79 -72.94
N LYS A 703 82.13 79.45 -74.17
CA LYS A 703 81.41 78.46 -74.99
C LYS A 703 81.41 77.06 -74.37
N GLN A 704 82.52 76.64 -73.76
CA GLN A 704 82.58 75.37 -73.04
C GLN A 704 81.65 75.37 -71.83
N GLN A 705 81.65 76.44 -71.02
CA GLN A 705 80.73 76.59 -69.87
C GLN A 705 79.26 76.59 -70.31
N VAL A 706 78.90 77.30 -71.38
CA VAL A 706 77.52 77.31 -71.92
C VAL A 706 77.11 75.91 -72.40
N ASN A 707 78.00 75.19 -73.09
CA ASN A 707 77.73 73.81 -73.51
C ASN A 707 77.59 72.84 -72.32
N GLU A 708 78.41 73.01 -71.28
CA GLU A 708 78.35 72.17 -70.08
C GLU A 708 77.10 72.45 -69.24
N LEU A 709 76.67 73.72 -69.12
CA LEU A 709 75.40 74.08 -68.49
C LEU A 709 74.20 73.56 -69.30
N SER A 710 74.23 73.67 -70.63
CA SER A 710 73.19 73.11 -71.50
C SER A 710 73.07 71.58 -71.36
N ARG A 711 74.22 70.90 -71.24
CA ARG A 711 74.28 69.46 -70.97
C ARG A 711 73.71 69.12 -69.59
N LYS A 712 74.15 69.79 -68.52
CA LYS A 712 73.64 69.57 -67.15
C LYS A 712 72.13 69.84 -67.05
N ASN A 713 71.63 70.87 -67.73
CA ASN A 713 70.19 71.14 -67.82
C ASN A 713 69.43 70.01 -68.54
N SER A 714 70.01 69.45 -69.61
CA SER A 714 69.43 68.30 -70.32
C SER A 714 69.43 67.02 -69.47
N GLU A 715 70.50 66.80 -68.69
CA GLU A 715 70.61 65.69 -67.73
C GLU A 715 69.57 65.85 -66.60
N LEU A 716 69.45 67.03 -66.00
CA LEU A 716 68.42 67.32 -64.98
C LEU A 716 66.98 67.18 -65.51
N MET A 717 66.69 67.63 -66.72
CA MET A 717 65.36 67.44 -67.33
C MET A 717 65.03 65.95 -67.58
N SER A 718 66.04 65.13 -67.89
CA SER A 718 65.92 63.68 -67.98
C SER A 718 65.64 63.05 -66.61
N GLU A 719 66.35 63.49 -65.57
CA GLU A 719 66.14 63.03 -64.19
C GLU A 719 64.76 63.43 -63.63
N ILE A 720 64.29 64.66 -63.90
CA ILE A 720 62.94 65.13 -63.56
C ILE A 720 61.88 64.27 -64.26
N SER A 721 62.04 63.99 -65.55
CA SER A 721 61.12 63.13 -66.32
C SER A 721 61.09 61.71 -65.75
N ARG A 722 62.26 61.13 -65.45
CA ARG A 722 62.39 59.81 -64.83
C ARG A 722 61.76 59.76 -63.43
N SER A 723 62.02 60.77 -62.59
CA SER A 723 61.46 60.87 -61.24
C SER A 723 59.94 61.03 -61.28
N SER A 724 59.41 61.87 -62.17
CA SER A 724 57.96 62.03 -62.41
C SER A 724 57.30 60.72 -62.85
N SER A 725 57.94 59.96 -63.74
CA SER A 725 57.47 58.64 -64.16
C SER A 725 57.48 57.62 -63.01
N GLN A 726 58.52 57.62 -62.16
CA GLN A 726 58.58 56.78 -60.97
C GLN A 726 57.51 57.16 -59.93
N LEU A 727 57.25 58.46 -59.74
CA LEU A 727 56.18 58.97 -58.88
C LEU A 727 54.80 58.51 -59.38
N ALA A 728 54.52 58.64 -60.69
CA ALA A 728 53.27 58.19 -61.29
C ALA A 728 53.07 56.67 -61.17
N ALA A 729 54.13 55.88 -61.36
CA ALA A 729 54.07 54.42 -61.16
C ALA A 729 53.83 54.06 -59.68
N ALA A 730 54.42 54.82 -58.74
CA ALA A 730 54.19 54.64 -57.32
C ALA A 730 52.76 55.03 -56.91
N SER A 731 52.20 56.12 -57.44
CA SER A 731 50.83 56.53 -57.15
C SER A 731 49.81 55.53 -57.67
N GLN A 732 49.95 55.05 -58.92
CA GLN A 732 49.10 53.98 -59.46
C GLN A 732 49.19 52.69 -58.64
N ARG A 733 50.39 52.33 -58.16
CA ARG A 733 50.57 51.18 -57.27
C ARG A 733 49.88 51.37 -55.92
N ALA A 734 49.91 52.58 -55.36
CA ALA A 734 49.21 52.91 -54.11
C ALA A 734 47.68 52.87 -54.29
N GLU A 735 47.15 53.44 -55.39
CA GLU A 735 45.72 53.37 -55.73
C GLU A 735 45.23 51.92 -55.90
N LEU A 736 45.99 51.08 -56.61
CA LEU A 736 45.70 49.64 -56.74
C LEU A 736 45.74 48.92 -55.39
N LEU A 737 46.70 49.24 -54.52
CA LEU A 737 46.78 48.67 -53.17
C LEU A 737 45.59 49.08 -52.30
N GLN A 738 45.17 50.35 -52.38
CA GLN A 738 44.04 50.89 -51.65
C GLN A 738 42.70 50.32 -52.15
N SER A 739 42.56 50.13 -53.47
CA SER A 739 41.44 49.42 -54.08
C SER A 739 41.38 47.96 -53.61
N ASN A 740 42.51 47.26 -53.59
CA ASN A 740 42.60 45.88 -53.10
C ASN A 740 42.25 45.79 -51.60
N PHE A 741 42.76 46.70 -50.78
CA PHE A 741 42.41 46.79 -49.36
C PHE A 741 40.91 47.08 -49.15
N SER A 742 40.30 47.92 -49.98
CA SER A 742 38.85 48.17 -49.95
C SER A 742 38.05 46.91 -50.29
N MET A 743 38.47 46.14 -51.30
CA MET A 743 37.85 44.86 -51.65
C MET A 743 37.99 43.84 -50.51
N LEU A 744 39.18 43.64 -49.96
CA LEU A 744 39.42 42.74 -48.81
C LEU A 744 38.60 43.16 -47.57
N LYS A 745 38.45 44.46 -47.32
CA LYS A 745 37.60 44.98 -46.24
C LYS A 745 36.12 44.67 -46.48
N SER A 746 35.66 44.76 -47.74
CA SER A 746 34.28 44.38 -48.11
C SER A 746 34.05 42.88 -47.96
N GLU A 747 34.99 42.04 -48.42
CA GLU A 747 34.93 40.58 -48.30
C GLU A 747 34.94 40.12 -46.84
N ASN A 748 35.78 40.72 -45.99
CA ASN A 748 35.77 40.45 -44.55
C ASN A 748 34.40 40.82 -43.93
N SER A 749 33.78 41.92 -44.34
CA SER A 749 32.42 42.27 -43.89
C SER A 749 31.34 41.27 -44.37
N GLU A 750 31.50 40.68 -45.57
CA GLU A 750 30.62 39.60 -46.03
C GLU A 750 30.86 38.29 -45.29
N LEU A 751 32.11 37.93 -45.03
CA LEU A 751 32.47 36.74 -44.24
C LEU A 751 31.93 36.85 -42.81
N GLN A 752 32.00 38.03 -42.18
CA GLN A 752 31.37 38.28 -40.88
C GLN A 752 29.85 38.13 -40.93
N LYS A 753 29.17 38.66 -41.95
CA LYS A 753 27.73 38.45 -42.14
C LYS A 753 27.38 36.98 -42.34
N ARG A 754 28.12 36.26 -43.18
CA ARG A 754 27.93 34.81 -43.42
C ARG A 754 28.14 34.02 -42.13
N TYR A 755 29.20 34.32 -41.37
CA TYR A 755 29.45 33.72 -40.06
C TYR A 755 28.28 33.96 -39.09
N GLY A 756 27.77 35.19 -38.99
CA GLY A 756 26.57 35.51 -38.20
C GLY A 756 25.35 34.68 -38.63
N THR A 757 25.05 34.58 -39.93
CA THR A 757 23.93 33.75 -40.41
C THR A 757 24.13 32.26 -40.18
N LEU A 758 25.37 31.75 -40.23
CA LEU A 758 25.68 30.35 -39.92
C LEU A 758 25.52 30.08 -38.42
N PHE A 759 25.92 31.02 -37.56
CA PHE A 759 25.74 30.93 -36.11
C PHE A 759 24.25 30.98 -35.71
N GLU A 760 23.46 31.90 -36.29
CA GLU A 760 22.00 31.92 -36.09
C GLU A 760 21.33 30.62 -36.56
N ASN A 761 21.78 30.04 -37.67
CA ASN A 761 21.28 28.77 -38.17
C ASN A 761 21.69 27.59 -37.27
N ALA A 762 22.90 27.59 -36.71
CA ALA A 762 23.33 26.60 -35.73
C ALA A 762 22.46 26.66 -34.47
N ASN A 763 22.29 27.84 -33.86
CA ASN A 763 21.43 28.04 -32.69
C ASN A 763 19.97 27.62 -32.95
N ARG A 764 19.44 27.88 -34.16
CA ARG A 764 18.11 27.39 -34.57
C ARG A 764 18.02 25.88 -34.72
N GLN A 765 19.09 25.21 -35.15
CA GLN A 765 19.13 23.74 -35.18
C GLN A 765 19.27 23.15 -33.78
N ASP A 766 20.08 23.74 -32.91
CA ASP A 766 20.19 23.30 -31.52
C ASP A 766 18.85 23.42 -30.78
N LEU A 767 18.14 24.53 -30.95
CA LEU A 767 16.80 24.72 -30.38
C LEU A 767 15.80 23.67 -30.88
N ARG A 768 15.79 23.37 -32.19
CA ARG A 768 14.95 22.30 -32.75
C ARG A 768 15.34 20.91 -32.25
N THR A 769 16.63 20.68 -32.01
CA THR A 769 17.15 19.40 -31.53
C THR A 769 16.76 19.20 -30.05
N GLN A 770 16.76 20.27 -29.25
CA GLN A 770 16.22 20.27 -27.89
C GLN A 770 14.72 19.99 -27.90
N GLN A 771 13.93 20.70 -28.72
CA GLN A 771 12.49 20.44 -28.86
C GLN A 771 12.19 19.00 -29.27
N ALA A 772 12.87 18.46 -30.28
CA ALA A 772 12.71 17.07 -30.71
C ALA A 772 13.11 16.05 -29.63
N ALA A 773 14.06 16.39 -28.75
CA ALA A 773 14.43 15.56 -27.60
C ALA A 773 13.37 15.62 -26.48
N GLU A 774 12.74 16.77 -26.26
CA GLU A 774 11.61 16.92 -25.32
C GLU A 774 10.37 16.16 -25.81
N ASP A 775 9.98 16.34 -27.08
CA ASP A 775 8.90 15.59 -27.74
C ASP A 775 9.14 14.07 -27.66
N LEU A 776 10.39 13.61 -27.84
CA LEU A 776 10.76 12.20 -27.73
C LEU A 776 10.60 11.67 -26.29
N VAL A 777 10.91 12.48 -25.28
CA VAL A 777 10.73 12.11 -23.86
C VAL A 777 9.26 12.06 -23.49
N GLU A 778 8.45 13.03 -23.94
CA GLU A 778 7.00 13.00 -23.73
C GLU A 778 6.33 11.81 -24.44
N ALA A 779 6.70 11.54 -25.69
CA ALA A 779 6.21 10.38 -26.44
C ALA A 779 6.60 9.06 -25.77
N LYS A 780 7.83 8.93 -25.24
CA LYS A 780 8.24 7.76 -24.44
C LYS A 780 7.45 7.64 -23.15
N GLY A 781 7.23 8.73 -22.42
CA GLY A 781 6.40 8.72 -21.20
C GLY A 781 4.96 8.26 -21.46
N LEU A 782 4.37 8.70 -22.58
CA LEU A 782 3.05 8.27 -23.01
C LEU A 782 3.03 6.78 -23.44
N VAL A 783 4.06 6.30 -24.15
CA VAL A 783 4.22 4.88 -24.47
C VAL A 783 4.36 4.03 -23.22
N ASP A 784 5.17 4.44 -22.24
CA ASP A 784 5.33 3.73 -20.96
C ASP A 784 4.01 3.69 -20.16
N SER A 785 3.22 4.77 -20.19
CA SER A 785 1.88 4.81 -19.58
C SER A 785 0.94 3.80 -20.26
N LEU A 786 0.84 3.84 -21.59
CA LEU A 786 0.01 2.91 -22.37
C LEU A 786 0.47 1.46 -22.23
N GLN A 787 1.77 1.20 -22.05
CA GLN A 787 2.27 -0.15 -21.76
C GLN A 787 1.83 -0.64 -20.38
N ARG A 788 1.88 0.22 -19.35
CA ARG A 788 1.38 -0.12 -17.99
C ARG A 788 -0.13 -0.35 -17.99
N GLU A 789 -0.90 0.51 -18.64
CA GLU A 789 -2.35 0.33 -18.82
C GLU A 789 -2.66 -0.96 -19.59
N SER A 790 -1.93 -1.25 -20.68
CA SER A 790 -2.09 -2.49 -21.43
C SER A 790 -1.74 -3.73 -20.61
N ALA A 791 -0.71 -3.67 -19.75
CA ALA A 791 -0.37 -4.74 -18.83
C ALA A 791 -1.45 -4.94 -17.76
N ASN A 792 -1.97 -3.87 -17.18
CA ASN A 792 -3.06 -3.92 -16.20
C ASN A 792 -4.36 -4.48 -16.81
N LEU A 793 -4.77 -3.98 -17.98
CA LEU A 793 -5.94 -4.51 -18.71
C LEU A 793 -5.78 -5.98 -19.13
N LYS A 794 -4.55 -6.47 -19.37
CA LYS A 794 -4.28 -7.89 -19.59
C LYS A 794 -4.46 -8.70 -18.30
N ALA A 795 -3.92 -8.23 -17.17
CA ALA A 795 -4.08 -8.88 -15.87
C ALA A 795 -5.55 -8.93 -15.43
N GLU A 796 -6.29 -7.82 -15.59
CA GLU A 796 -7.74 -7.77 -15.36
C GLU A 796 -8.49 -8.76 -16.27
N LYS A 797 -8.14 -8.82 -17.56
CA LYS A 797 -8.75 -9.77 -18.51
C LYS A 797 -8.46 -11.23 -18.15
N GLU A 798 -7.27 -11.55 -17.63
CA GLU A 798 -6.93 -12.88 -17.13
C GLU A 798 -7.71 -13.23 -15.86
N LEU A 799 -7.87 -12.27 -14.93
CA LEU A 799 -8.70 -12.41 -13.75
C LEU A 799 -10.18 -12.65 -14.12
N TRP A 800 -10.74 -11.85 -15.03
CA TRP A 800 -12.11 -12.04 -15.53
C TRP A 800 -12.31 -13.40 -16.19
N LYS A 801 -11.35 -13.87 -16.99
CA LYS A 801 -11.38 -15.23 -17.57
C LYS A 801 -11.28 -16.34 -16.53
N SER A 802 -10.56 -16.11 -15.43
CA SER A 802 -10.47 -17.05 -14.31
C SER A 802 -11.82 -17.15 -13.58
N ILE A 803 -12.45 -16.00 -13.32
CA ILE A 803 -13.80 -15.91 -12.73
C ILE A 803 -14.83 -16.56 -13.66
N GLU A 804 -14.81 -16.24 -14.96
CA GLU A 804 -15.68 -16.84 -15.97
C GLU A 804 -15.55 -18.36 -16.01
N ARG A 805 -14.32 -18.89 -16.05
CA ARG A 805 -14.07 -20.34 -16.02
C ARG A 805 -14.63 -20.98 -14.75
N ARG A 806 -14.38 -20.39 -13.59
CA ARG A 806 -14.92 -20.89 -12.31
C ARG A 806 -16.45 -20.88 -12.30
N LEU A 807 -17.09 -19.82 -12.80
CA LEU A 807 -18.55 -19.74 -12.91
C LEU A 807 -19.13 -20.76 -13.90
N ILE A 808 -18.38 -21.13 -14.95
CA ILE A 808 -18.74 -22.21 -15.87
C ILE A 808 -18.63 -23.58 -15.16
N GLU A 809 -17.53 -23.85 -14.47
CA GLU A 809 -17.31 -25.08 -13.68
C GLU A 809 -18.38 -25.22 -12.57
N ASP A 810 -18.71 -24.13 -11.87
CA ASP A 810 -19.80 -24.08 -10.88
C ASP A 810 -21.18 -24.29 -11.54
N ASN A 811 -21.40 -23.80 -12.77
CA ASN A 811 -22.64 -24.09 -13.53
C ASN A 811 -22.72 -25.56 -13.96
N GLU A 812 -21.61 -26.16 -14.41
CA GLU A 812 -21.56 -27.55 -14.82
C GLU A 812 -21.77 -28.49 -13.65
N THR A 813 -21.14 -28.23 -12.49
CA THR A 813 -21.38 -29.00 -11.26
C THR A 813 -22.84 -28.90 -10.83
N LEU A 814 -23.42 -27.70 -10.76
CA LEU A 814 -24.85 -27.52 -10.45
C LEU A 814 -25.79 -28.19 -11.47
N ARG A 815 -25.46 -28.19 -12.76
CA ARG A 815 -26.22 -28.92 -13.80
C ARG A 815 -26.13 -30.43 -13.63
N ASN A 816 -24.96 -30.94 -13.28
CA ASN A 816 -24.73 -32.36 -13.02
C ASN A 816 -25.47 -32.80 -11.74
N GLU A 817 -25.43 -32.00 -10.67
CA GLU A 817 -26.21 -32.24 -9.46
C GLU A 817 -27.70 -32.19 -9.72
N ARG A 818 -28.19 -31.20 -10.48
CA ARG A 818 -29.59 -31.12 -10.90
C ARG A 818 -29.99 -32.35 -11.71
N SER A 819 -29.20 -32.75 -12.71
CA SER A 819 -29.46 -33.96 -13.50
C SER A 819 -29.49 -35.23 -12.63
N ARG A 820 -28.62 -35.31 -11.62
CA ARG A 820 -28.63 -36.40 -10.63
C ARG A 820 -29.90 -36.38 -9.76
N LEU A 821 -30.35 -35.22 -9.32
CA LEU A 821 -31.58 -35.04 -8.54
C LEU A 821 -32.83 -35.32 -9.38
N ASP A 822 -32.89 -34.82 -10.62
CA ASP A 822 -33.96 -35.10 -11.57
C ASP A 822 -34.03 -36.61 -11.88
N GLY A 823 -32.88 -37.29 -12.02
CA GLY A 823 -32.80 -38.75 -12.16
C GLY A 823 -33.24 -39.52 -10.91
N LEU A 824 -32.85 -39.07 -9.70
CA LEU A 824 -33.32 -39.66 -8.44
C LEU A 824 -34.84 -39.45 -8.25
N ASN A 825 -35.36 -38.29 -8.65
CA ASN A 825 -36.79 -37.99 -8.60
C ASN A 825 -37.58 -38.83 -9.62
N ALA A 826 -37.05 -39.05 -10.82
CA ALA A 826 -37.63 -39.98 -11.80
C ALA A 826 -37.63 -41.43 -11.28
N ASN A 827 -36.57 -41.87 -10.62
CA ASN A 827 -36.51 -43.20 -9.98
C ASN A 827 -37.52 -43.30 -8.82
N LEU A 828 -37.64 -42.27 -7.98
CA LEU A 828 -38.60 -42.22 -6.88
C LEU A 828 -40.04 -42.21 -7.39
N GLN A 829 -40.34 -41.44 -8.44
CA GLN A 829 -41.64 -41.45 -9.11
C GLN A 829 -41.94 -42.83 -9.73
N THR A 830 -40.93 -43.50 -10.28
CA THR A 830 -41.08 -44.87 -10.82
C THR A 830 -41.39 -45.85 -9.70
N MET A 831 -40.65 -45.84 -8.58
CA MET A 831 -40.96 -46.68 -7.42
C MET A 831 -42.33 -46.35 -6.78
N MET A 832 -42.75 -45.07 -6.79
CA MET A 832 -44.10 -44.69 -6.35
C MET A 832 -45.17 -45.26 -7.28
N ASN A 833 -44.98 -45.17 -8.60
CA ASN A 833 -45.89 -45.75 -9.58
C ASN A 833 -45.93 -47.29 -9.48
N GLU A 834 -44.81 -47.96 -9.23
CA GLU A 834 -44.72 -49.40 -8.97
C GLU A 834 -45.42 -49.79 -7.66
N ARG A 835 -45.27 -48.99 -6.59
CA ARG A 835 -45.98 -49.18 -5.33
C ARG A 835 -47.49 -48.99 -5.52
N ASP A 836 -47.92 -47.92 -6.19
CA ASP A 836 -49.33 -47.69 -6.48
C ASP A 836 -49.92 -48.78 -7.38
N HIS A 837 -49.13 -49.30 -8.34
CA HIS A 837 -49.53 -50.43 -9.17
C HIS A 837 -49.69 -51.71 -8.35
N THR A 838 -48.70 -52.08 -7.53
CA THR A 838 -48.77 -53.27 -6.66
C THR A 838 -49.85 -53.15 -5.59
N ASP A 839 -50.07 -51.96 -5.00
CA ASP A 839 -51.20 -51.66 -4.13
C ASP A 839 -52.54 -51.83 -4.86
N SER A 840 -52.64 -51.39 -6.12
CA SER A 840 -53.85 -51.56 -6.94
C SER A 840 -54.10 -53.03 -7.32
N GLU A 841 -53.06 -53.80 -7.64
CA GLU A 841 -53.14 -55.24 -7.88
C GLU A 841 -53.57 -55.98 -6.61
N ASN A 842 -52.99 -55.64 -5.46
CA ASN A 842 -53.32 -56.26 -4.18
C ASN A 842 -54.75 -55.94 -3.76
N ARG A 843 -55.21 -54.68 -3.92
CA ARG A 843 -56.62 -54.31 -3.74
C ARG A 843 -57.54 -55.09 -4.68
N ARG A 844 -57.18 -55.22 -5.97
CA ARG A 844 -57.95 -56.02 -6.94
C ARG A 844 -57.98 -57.50 -6.58
N ARG A 845 -56.88 -58.09 -6.14
CA ARG A 845 -56.82 -59.49 -5.67
C ARG A 845 -57.68 -59.71 -4.43
N LEU A 846 -57.59 -58.82 -3.44
CA LEU A 846 -58.41 -58.86 -2.23
C LEU A 846 -59.89 -58.68 -2.56
N GLN A 847 -60.24 -57.73 -3.43
CA GLN A 847 -61.62 -57.50 -3.88
C GLN A 847 -62.17 -58.72 -4.61
N LEU A 848 -61.42 -59.32 -5.55
CA LEU A 848 -61.82 -60.57 -6.20
C LEU A 848 -62.02 -61.71 -5.18
N SER A 849 -61.16 -61.80 -4.16
CA SER A 849 -61.32 -62.79 -3.08
C SER A 849 -62.60 -62.54 -2.27
N VAL A 850 -62.91 -61.29 -1.94
CA VAL A 850 -64.17 -60.90 -1.28
C VAL A 850 -65.37 -61.24 -2.17
N GLU A 851 -65.33 -60.89 -3.46
CA GLU A 851 -66.40 -61.22 -4.42
C GLU A 851 -66.60 -62.74 -4.55
N THR A 852 -65.53 -63.55 -4.54
CA THR A 852 -65.67 -65.02 -4.50
C THR A 852 -66.29 -65.50 -3.19
N LEU A 853 -65.84 -65.00 -2.04
CA LEU A 853 -66.39 -65.38 -0.73
C LEU A 853 -67.86 -64.95 -0.57
N ASP A 854 -68.23 -63.77 -1.06
CA ASP A 854 -69.63 -63.32 -1.11
C ASP A 854 -70.47 -64.19 -2.06
N SER A 855 -69.92 -64.65 -3.18
CA SER A 855 -70.61 -65.57 -4.08
C SER A 855 -70.83 -66.96 -3.45
N GLU A 856 -69.84 -67.46 -2.70
CA GLU A 856 -69.94 -68.70 -1.92
C GLU A 856 -70.92 -68.56 -0.75
N LEU A 857 -70.91 -67.40 -0.08
CA LEU A 857 -71.83 -67.06 1.01
C LEU A 857 -73.27 -66.88 0.51
N GLN A 858 -73.47 -66.33 -0.69
CA GLN A 858 -74.78 -66.31 -1.36
C GLN A 858 -75.22 -67.71 -1.79
N SER A 859 -74.31 -68.52 -2.34
CA SER A 859 -74.58 -69.91 -2.75
C SER A 859 -74.98 -70.78 -1.56
N THR A 860 -74.25 -70.69 -0.44
CA THR A 860 -74.58 -71.38 0.81
C THR A 860 -75.86 -70.86 1.46
N LYS A 861 -76.12 -69.55 1.44
CA LYS A 861 -77.43 -68.99 1.86
C LYS A 861 -78.60 -69.50 1.02
N ARG A 862 -78.43 -69.62 -0.31
CA ARG A 862 -79.46 -70.20 -1.20
C ARG A 862 -79.72 -71.67 -0.84
N LYS A 863 -78.66 -72.50 -0.77
CA LYS A 863 -78.76 -73.90 -0.33
C LYS A 863 -79.45 -74.04 1.03
N LEU A 864 -79.08 -73.21 2.01
CA LEU A 864 -79.71 -73.20 3.34
C LEU A 864 -81.21 -72.83 3.25
N ASN A 865 -81.57 -71.86 2.42
CA ASN A 865 -82.96 -71.48 2.21
C ASN A 865 -83.75 -72.58 1.48
N ASP A 866 -83.14 -73.27 0.51
CA ASP A 866 -83.73 -74.41 -0.19
C ASP A 866 -83.98 -75.58 0.78
N GLU A 867 -83.02 -75.91 1.66
CA GLU A 867 -83.17 -76.89 2.75
C GLU A 867 -84.24 -76.48 3.76
N VAL A 868 -84.36 -75.20 4.10
CA VAL A 868 -85.43 -74.68 4.97
C VAL A 868 -86.80 -74.81 4.29
N GLU A 869 -86.90 -74.51 2.99
CA GLU A 869 -88.14 -74.69 2.22
C GLU A 869 -88.48 -76.17 1.99
N GLU A 870 -87.49 -77.05 1.82
CA GLU A 870 -87.69 -78.50 1.76
C GLU A 870 -88.14 -79.06 3.11
N SER A 871 -87.54 -78.59 4.21
CA SER A 871 -87.98 -78.90 5.58
C SER A 871 -89.41 -78.44 5.85
N LYS A 872 -89.79 -77.21 5.44
CA LYS A 872 -91.19 -76.73 5.48
C LYS A 872 -92.12 -77.59 4.65
N LYS A 873 -91.75 -77.94 3.41
CA LYS A 873 -92.54 -78.83 2.53
C LYS A 873 -92.69 -80.22 3.15
N ALA A 874 -91.66 -80.75 3.80
CA ALA A 874 -91.72 -82.01 4.54
C ALA A 874 -92.61 -81.90 5.79
N GLY A 875 -92.61 -80.74 6.47
CA GLY A 875 -93.56 -80.40 7.53
C GLY A 875 -95.00 -80.43 7.03
N LEU A 876 -95.32 -79.65 5.99
CA LEU A 876 -96.64 -79.60 5.36
C LEU A 876 -97.11 -80.97 4.83
N ARG A 877 -96.20 -81.81 4.31
CA ARG A 877 -96.52 -83.20 3.93
C ARG A 877 -96.94 -84.03 5.15
N ARG A 878 -96.20 -83.96 6.26
CA ARG A 878 -96.54 -84.66 7.51
C ARG A 878 -97.85 -84.13 8.11
N GLU A 879 -98.08 -82.82 8.07
CA GLU A 879 -99.33 -82.20 8.53
C GLU A 879 -100.52 -82.66 7.67
N TYR A 880 -100.38 -82.72 6.35
CA TYR A 880 -101.41 -83.23 5.45
C TYR A 880 -101.67 -84.74 5.63
N GLU A 881 -100.63 -85.55 5.80
CA GLU A 881 -100.75 -86.98 6.15
C GLU A 881 -101.46 -87.15 7.49
N HIS A 882 -101.15 -86.29 8.48
CA HIS A 882 -101.80 -86.29 9.78
C HIS A 882 -103.27 -85.86 9.69
N GLU A 883 -103.59 -84.82 8.92
CA GLU A 883 -104.96 -84.37 8.67
C GLU A 883 -105.78 -85.42 7.92
N GLN A 884 -105.19 -86.14 6.96
CA GLN A 884 -105.83 -87.31 6.34
C GLN A 884 -106.04 -88.45 7.34
N SER A 885 -105.07 -88.71 8.23
CA SER A 885 -105.24 -89.72 9.28
C SER A 885 -106.36 -89.35 10.26
N GLN A 886 -106.47 -88.06 10.61
CA GLN A 886 -107.52 -87.53 11.47
C GLN A 886 -108.89 -87.61 10.78
N LYS A 887 -109.00 -87.21 9.50
CA LYS A 887 -110.23 -87.38 8.72
C LYS A 887 -110.69 -88.83 8.66
N ARG A 888 -109.79 -89.79 8.47
CA ARG A 888 -110.13 -91.23 8.54
C ARG A 888 -110.61 -91.66 9.93
N ILE A 889 -110.07 -91.08 11.00
CA ILE A 889 -110.55 -91.32 12.37
C ILE A 889 -111.97 -90.73 12.53
N ASP A 890 -112.21 -89.52 12.04
CA ASP A 890 -113.51 -88.84 12.12
C ASP A 890 -114.58 -89.55 11.25
N ASP A 891 -114.22 -90.06 10.07
CA ASP A 891 -115.06 -90.91 9.21
C ASP A 891 -115.38 -92.26 9.89
N LEU A 892 -114.41 -92.85 10.59
CA LEU A 892 -114.63 -94.06 11.40
C LEU A 892 -115.51 -93.78 12.62
N VAL A 893 -115.39 -92.62 13.27
CA VAL A 893 -116.23 -92.21 14.41
C VAL A 893 -117.66 -91.92 13.95
N THR A 894 -117.84 -91.24 12.83
CA THR A 894 -119.18 -90.93 12.27
C THR A 894 -119.88 -92.21 11.79
N SER A 895 -119.20 -93.12 11.10
CA SER A 895 -119.78 -94.43 10.78
C SER A 895 -120.08 -95.27 12.03
N LEU A 896 -119.25 -95.21 13.10
CA LEU A 896 -119.59 -95.82 14.38
C LEU A 896 -120.85 -95.20 15.02
N SER A 897 -121.05 -93.89 14.87
CA SER A 897 -122.29 -93.23 15.32
C SER A 897 -123.51 -93.64 14.49
N SER A 898 -123.40 -93.76 13.16
CA SER A 898 -124.52 -94.21 12.33
C SER A 898 -124.90 -95.66 12.64
N VAL A 899 -123.91 -96.56 12.84
CA VAL A 899 -124.17 -97.95 13.26
C VAL A 899 -124.81 -98.00 14.66
N ARG A 900 -124.49 -97.07 15.56
CA ARG A 900 -125.18 -96.94 16.86
C ARG A 900 -126.61 -96.44 16.70
N GLU A 901 -126.86 -95.47 15.82
CA GLU A 901 -128.22 -94.99 15.52
C GLU A 901 -129.07 -96.08 14.85
N GLU A 902 -128.52 -96.85 13.91
CA GLU A 902 -129.14 -98.04 13.32
C GLU A 902 -129.40 -99.13 14.37
N LEU A 903 -128.49 -99.35 15.33
CA LEU A 903 -128.70 -100.26 16.46
C LEU A 903 -129.84 -99.78 17.38
N VAL A 904 -129.98 -98.48 17.58
CA VAL A 904 -131.10 -97.89 18.34
C VAL A 904 -132.40 -98.01 17.57
N ALA A 905 -132.42 -97.72 16.25
CA ALA A 905 -133.58 -97.88 15.39
C ALA A 905 -134.05 -99.34 15.31
N THR A 906 -133.13 -100.29 15.14
CA THR A 906 -133.46 -101.73 15.14
C THR A 906 -133.87 -102.25 16.53
N LYS A 907 -133.44 -101.59 17.62
CA LYS A 907 -134.00 -101.84 18.95
C LYS A 907 -135.44 -101.35 19.04
N THR A 908 -135.74 -100.11 18.66
CA THR A 908 -137.11 -99.58 18.75
C THR A 908 -138.08 -100.30 17.83
N THR A 909 -137.67 -100.76 16.63
CA THR A 909 -138.54 -101.58 15.78
C THR A 909 -138.80 -102.98 16.34
N ARG A 910 -137.81 -103.63 16.98
CA ARG A 910 -138.05 -104.88 17.71
C ARG A 910 -139.04 -104.68 18.83
N ASP A 911 -138.87 -103.63 19.64
CA ASP A 911 -139.70 -103.38 20.80
C ASP A 911 -141.14 -103.01 20.37
N HIS A 912 -141.30 -102.33 19.22
CA HIS A 912 -142.60 -102.07 18.60
C HIS A 912 -143.27 -103.35 18.04
N LEU A 913 -142.50 -104.26 17.43
CA LEU A 913 -142.98 -105.57 17.00
C LEU A 913 -143.35 -106.46 18.20
N GLN A 914 -142.62 -106.38 19.30
CA GLN A 914 -142.91 -107.10 20.54
C GLN A 914 -144.28 -106.65 21.10
N THR A 915 -144.51 -105.34 21.21
CA THR A 915 -145.82 -104.80 21.62
C THR A 915 -146.95 -105.20 20.66
N ARG A 916 -146.66 -105.32 19.35
CA ARG A 916 -147.65 -105.76 18.35
C ARG A 916 -147.99 -107.25 18.47
N VAL A 917 -147.02 -108.08 18.86
CA VAL A 917 -147.23 -109.50 19.19
C VAL A 917 -148.08 -109.64 20.45
N ASP A 918 -147.81 -108.83 21.48
CA ASP A 918 -148.58 -108.86 22.73
C ASP A 918 -150.06 -108.45 22.48
N GLU A 919 -150.31 -107.42 21.67
CA GLU A 919 -151.66 -107.03 21.21
C GLU A 919 -152.38 -108.18 20.48
N LEU A 920 -151.75 -108.78 19.47
CA LEU A 920 -152.33 -109.88 18.69
C LEU A 920 -152.58 -111.14 19.54
N THR A 921 -151.78 -111.36 20.59
CA THR A 921 -151.97 -112.48 21.53
C THR A 921 -153.22 -112.28 22.41
N VAL A 922 -153.57 -111.03 22.72
CA VAL A 922 -154.81 -110.68 23.43
C VAL A 922 -156.03 -110.80 22.50
N GLU A 923 -155.92 -110.34 21.25
CA GLU A 923 -156.98 -110.51 20.25
C GLU A 923 -157.29 -112.00 19.98
N PHE A 924 -156.26 -112.85 19.87
CA PHE A 924 -156.40 -114.29 19.63
C PHE A 924 -157.19 -114.99 20.75
N ARG A 925 -156.86 -114.72 22.03
CA ARG A 925 -157.62 -115.28 23.18
C ARG A 925 -159.08 -114.83 23.19
N SER A 926 -159.36 -113.59 22.79
CA SER A 926 -160.75 -113.09 22.70
C SER A 926 -161.57 -113.74 21.56
N ALA A 927 -160.89 -114.28 20.54
CA ALA A 927 -161.50 -115.04 19.46
C ALA A 927 -161.74 -116.52 19.84
N GLU A 928 -160.83 -117.12 20.62
CA GLU A 928 -160.97 -118.51 21.11
C GLU A 928 -162.19 -118.67 22.04
N GLU A 929 -162.47 -117.70 22.91
CA GLU A 929 -163.66 -117.74 23.81
C GLU A 929 -165.00 -117.59 23.06
N ARG A 930 -165.02 -116.99 21.86
CA ARG A 930 -166.24 -116.77 21.07
C ARG A 930 -166.62 -117.94 20.16
N LEU A 931 -165.77 -118.96 20.02
CA LEU A 931 -166.00 -120.10 19.11
C LEU A 931 -166.36 -121.41 19.85
N GLN A 932 -166.52 -121.38 21.18
CA GLN A 932 -166.78 -122.58 21.98
C GLN A 932 -168.26 -123.06 22.00
N VAL A 933 -169.17 -122.42 21.25
CA VAL A 933 -170.64 -122.63 21.39
C VAL A 933 -171.34 -123.30 20.19
N LEU A 934 -170.78 -123.30 18.96
CA LEU A 934 -171.45 -123.91 17.79
C LEU A 934 -170.54 -124.76 16.88
N GLN A 935 -170.54 -126.07 17.17
CA GLN A 935 -170.59 -127.20 16.21
C GLN A 935 -169.62 -127.18 15.00
N SER A 936 -168.48 -127.88 15.02
CA SER A 936 -168.27 -129.35 14.88
C SER A 936 -167.92 -129.88 13.46
N LYS A 937 -166.64 -130.17 13.19
CA LYS A 937 -166.14 -131.52 12.78
C LYS A 937 -164.60 -131.60 12.67
N LYS A 938 -164.04 -132.69 13.20
CA LYS A 938 -162.65 -133.23 13.04
C LYS A 938 -162.41 -133.80 11.61
N PRO A 939 -161.24 -134.35 11.20
CA PRO A 939 -159.94 -134.64 11.91
C PRO A 939 -158.69 -133.97 11.24
N SER A 940 -157.47 -133.82 11.80
CA SER A 940 -156.51 -134.62 12.60
C SER A 940 -155.45 -135.42 11.81
N ILE A 941 -154.20 -135.45 12.35
CA ILE A 941 -152.98 -136.28 12.02
C ILE A 941 -152.03 -135.65 10.96
N SER A 942 -150.69 -135.65 11.08
CA SER A 942 -149.73 -135.63 12.23
C SER A 942 -148.26 -135.36 11.76
N ALA A 943 -147.35 -135.07 12.71
CA ALA A 943 -145.88 -135.35 12.70
C ALA A 943 -144.93 -134.67 11.66
N ALA A 944 -143.60 -134.52 11.85
CA ALA A 944 -142.74 -134.40 13.05
C ALA A 944 -141.27 -134.06 12.65
N ALA A 945 -140.52 -133.32 13.50
CA ALA A 945 -139.06 -133.45 13.76
C ALA A 945 -138.03 -133.19 12.60
N PRO A 946 -136.68 -133.19 12.82
CA PRO A 946 -135.88 -132.49 13.86
C PRO A 946 -134.52 -131.90 13.34
N ALA A 947 -133.65 -131.48 14.29
CA ALA A 947 -132.15 -131.55 14.27
C ALA A 947 -131.30 -130.30 13.87
N GLU A 948 -129.98 -130.39 14.13
CA GLU A 948 -129.13 -129.32 14.70
C GLU A 948 -127.65 -129.35 14.19
N ALA A 949 -126.93 -128.21 14.31
CA ALA A 949 -125.45 -128.01 14.27
C ALA A 949 -124.70 -128.18 12.90
N PRO A 950 -123.39 -127.82 12.75
CA PRO A 950 -122.44 -127.04 13.60
C PRO A 950 -121.57 -125.95 12.87
N ALA A 951 -120.81 -125.13 13.65
CA ALA A 951 -119.46 -124.49 13.44
C ALA A 951 -118.98 -123.89 12.06
N SER A 952 -117.93 -123.06 11.91
CA SER A 952 -116.76 -122.67 12.74
C SER A 952 -116.06 -121.35 12.29
N SER A 953 -115.38 -120.68 13.25
CA SER A 953 -114.13 -119.86 13.15
C SER A 953 -113.83 -118.88 12.00
N GLY A 954 -113.41 -117.66 12.37
CA GLY A 954 -112.76 -116.65 11.53
C GLY A 954 -112.42 -115.40 12.36
#